data_AF-A0A7W1UVW8-F1
#
_entry.id   AF-A0A7W1UVW8-F1
#
_cell.length_a   1.000
_cell.length_b   1.000
_cell.length_c   1.000
_cell.angle_alpha   90.00
_cell.angle_beta   90.00
_cell.angle_gamma   90.00
#
_symmetry.space_group_name_H-M   'P 1'
#
loop_
_entity.id
_entity.type
_entity.pdbx_description
1 polymer ?
#
loop_
_entity_poly.entity_id
_entity_poly.type
_entity_poly.pdbx_seq_one_letter_code
_entity_poly.pdbx_strand_id
1 'polypeptide(L)'
;MSLAPERLSIGLRRLFTSRGVDPYDEVVWERRDARISNWKDGAVAFEQIGVEFPQSWSVNASNIVSQKYFRGTVGTPERESSLRQVVDRVADTITQWGAEGGYFADDDETEAFRAELKYILVTQRAAFNSPVWFNIGVKGVPQQASACFILSVDDTMTSILNWYREEGIIFKGGSGAGVNLSRIRSSYELLEGGGTASGPVSFMRGADASAGTIKSGGKTRRAAKMVILDVDHPDIEEFVWCKVREERKARVLRDAGFDMDLDGIDSHSTQYQNANNSVRVTDEFMQAVADDADWALVAVTSGEEMRRVRARDLWRQIAEAAWDCADPGLQFDTTINRWHTAHTTGRINGSNPCSEYMHLDNSACNLASINLLKYLDGEGVFDVDAFTHTVEVMFTAQEILVGRADYPTPSIAETSRRFRQLGLGYANLGALLMALGYPYDSAEGRAWAGALTSLMTGHAYATSARTASRMGPFAGYADNEEHMLRVLRMHRDASHQIDGADAVPPELLTAGQEAWDTAVRDGTEFGVRNSQSTVLAPTGCLVGGSLVATDQGLVRLRSVGDPDGAKWQNVSFGVLTDEGTQEASRFYVNGLEQVVDVRTSRGYRIAGTTKHRIKTIDDHGEWVWRRFADLRPDDRVPLALGQLIGTPKVVVLPPLSEKMAWAGEHHVTTPTRMSHELAELVGYFMGDGSLHARGLRLCVTDGDDDVVQRLEVLAKELFGIQVHAQPNAGYVSVELHSVRLAEWWQACGFAKRRPHEGHVGKGYVPHVPDAVLHSNDPAVYRAFLRGLFEADGTVTAGYPSWTTAKAEFADEVQTLLLALGFVTTRSAQVSGRGSALSVVR
;
A
#
# COMPACT_ATOMS: atom_id res chain seq x y z
N MET A 1 15.59 -55.55 16.72
CA MET A 1 15.20 -54.23 17.28
C MET A 1 16.33 -53.26 16.99
N SER A 2 16.29 -52.61 15.82
CA SER A 2 17.22 -51.55 15.47
C SER A 2 16.78 -50.30 16.20
N LEU A 3 17.66 -49.70 17.00
CA LEU A 3 17.44 -48.43 17.68
C LEU A 3 17.00 -47.39 16.63
N ALA A 4 15.82 -46.82 16.82
CA ALA A 4 15.39 -45.65 16.06
C ALA A 4 16.37 -44.51 16.36
N PRO A 5 16.81 -43.73 15.37
CA PRO A 5 17.71 -42.61 15.63
C PRO A 5 17.03 -41.66 16.62
N GLU A 6 17.77 -41.21 17.65
CA GLU A 6 17.34 -40.15 18.56
C GLU A 6 16.89 -38.96 17.72
N ARG A 7 15.58 -38.68 17.71
CA ARG A 7 14.99 -37.60 16.92
C ARG A 7 15.49 -36.27 17.49
N LEU A 8 16.28 -35.53 16.72
CA LEU A 8 16.69 -34.17 17.06
C LEU A 8 15.45 -33.28 17.25
N SER A 9 15.51 -32.35 18.20
CA SER A 9 14.45 -31.33 18.37
C SER A 9 14.46 -30.35 17.20
N ILE A 10 13.34 -29.63 16.97
CA ILE A 10 13.32 -28.55 15.97
C ILE A 10 14.27 -27.42 16.42
N GLY A 11 14.41 -27.25 17.73
CA GLY A 11 15.38 -26.34 18.35
C GLY A 11 14.79 -25.00 18.75
N LEU A 12 13.45 -24.92 18.86
CA LEU A 12 12.75 -23.68 19.17
C LEU A 12 13.05 -23.23 20.60
N ARG A 13 13.68 -22.07 20.71
CA ARG A 13 14.06 -21.45 21.98
C ARG A 13 13.28 -20.17 22.24
N ARG A 14 13.31 -19.69 23.48
CA ARG A 14 12.82 -18.34 23.80
C ARG A 14 13.85 -17.30 23.40
N LEU A 15 13.41 -16.22 22.77
CA LEU A 15 14.23 -15.05 22.46
C LEU A 15 13.52 -13.77 22.89
N PHE A 16 12.25 -13.63 22.52
CA PHE A 16 11.48 -12.44 22.87
C PHE A 16 10.78 -12.54 24.22
N THR A 17 10.54 -13.75 24.72
CA THR A 17 9.72 -13.99 25.91
C THR A 17 10.51 -14.58 27.06
N SER A 18 10.06 -14.35 28.29
CA SER A 18 10.66 -14.93 29.50
C SER A 18 9.88 -16.15 30.02
N ARG A 19 10.58 -17.14 30.58
CA ARG A 19 9.94 -18.33 31.17
C ARG A 19 9.05 -17.91 32.35
N GLY A 20 7.80 -18.37 32.35
CA GLY A 20 6.84 -18.11 33.42
C GLY A 20 6.20 -16.72 33.39
N VAL A 21 6.49 -15.90 32.37
CA VAL A 21 5.85 -14.61 32.11
C VAL A 21 4.90 -14.78 30.94
N ASP A 22 3.66 -14.31 31.06
CA ASP A 22 2.73 -14.29 29.92
C ASP A 22 3.20 -13.22 28.92
N PRO A 23 3.37 -13.54 27.62
CA PRO A 23 3.85 -12.59 26.61
C PRO A 23 3.05 -11.29 26.56
N TYR A 24 1.78 -11.32 26.97
CA TYR A 24 0.94 -10.14 26.97
C TYR A 24 1.20 -9.20 28.15
N ASP A 25 1.85 -9.67 29.23
CA ASP A 25 2.24 -8.85 30.38
C ASP A 25 3.46 -7.97 30.05
N GLU A 26 4.19 -8.32 28.99
CA GLU A 26 5.31 -7.54 28.45
C GLU A 26 4.85 -6.40 27.52
N VAL A 27 3.54 -6.24 27.33
CA VAL A 27 2.94 -5.26 26.43
C VAL A 27 1.98 -4.35 27.20
N VAL A 28 1.96 -3.06 26.88
CA VAL A 28 1.01 -2.11 27.49
C VAL A 28 -0.30 -2.12 26.71
N TRP A 29 -1.42 -2.29 27.41
CA TRP A 29 -2.76 -2.43 26.83
C TRP A 29 -3.66 -1.25 27.15
N GLU A 30 -4.60 -0.97 26.25
CA GLU A 30 -5.67 -0.01 26.49
C GLU A 30 -6.99 -0.47 25.87
N ARG A 31 -8.08 0.08 26.39
CA ARG A 31 -9.41 -0.06 25.80
C ARG A 31 -9.74 1.16 24.97
N ARG A 32 -10.29 0.94 23.78
CA ARG A 32 -10.72 1.99 22.86
C ARG A 32 -11.97 1.55 22.10
N ASP A 33 -12.69 2.48 21.50
CA ASP A 33 -13.87 2.17 20.70
C ASP A 33 -13.48 1.98 19.23
N ALA A 34 -13.93 0.88 18.63
CA ALA A 34 -13.78 0.65 17.20
C ALA A 34 -15.01 1.15 16.46
N ARG A 35 -14.89 2.27 15.74
CA ARG A 35 -16.01 2.89 14.99
C ARG A 35 -15.60 3.17 13.55
N ILE A 36 -16.46 2.78 12.62
CA ILE A 36 -16.34 3.07 11.20
C ILE A 36 -17.67 3.65 10.74
N SER A 37 -17.67 4.92 10.35
CA SER A 37 -18.86 5.61 9.88
C SER A 37 -18.98 5.52 8.36
N ASN A 38 -20.20 5.30 7.87
CA ASN A 38 -20.58 5.57 6.50
C ASN A 38 -20.58 7.07 6.30
N TRP A 39 -19.52 7.54 5.67
CA TRP A 39 -19.35 8.91 5.23
C TRP A 39 -20.50 9.51 4.36
N LYS A 40 -21.33 8.71 3.65
CA LYS A 40 -22.41 9.24 2.78
C LYS A 40 -23.54 9.88 3.57
N ASP A 41 -23.87 9.31 4.71
CA ASP A 41 -25.02 9.68 5.54
C ASP A 41 -24.63 9.89 7.02
N GLY A 42 -23.35 9.74 7.35
CA GLY A 42 -22.84 9.78 8.73
C GLY A 42 -23.26 8.58 9.57
N ALA A 43 -24.00 7.62 9.01
CA ALA A 43 -24.48 6.47 9.76
C ALA A 43 -23.31 5.60 10.21
N VAL A 44 -23.41 4.97 11.37
CA VAL A 44 -22.38 4.05 11.84
C VAL A 44 -22.43 2.78 10.98
N ALA A 45 -21.43 2.58 10.12
CA ALA A 45 -21.32 1.38 9.27
C ALA A 45 -20.85 0.16 10.06
N PHE A 46 -20.05 0.38 11.10
CA PHE A 46 -19.62 -0.62 12.07
C PHE A 46 -19.24 0.07 13.38
N GLU A 47 -19.65 -0.52 14.50
CA GLU A 47 -19.23 -0.09 15.83
C GLU A 47 -19.06 -1.30 16.74
N GLN A 48 -18.00 -1.26 17.55
CA GLN A 48 -17.81 -2.12 18.70
C GLN A 48 -17.04 -1.35 19.79
N ILE A 49 -17.70 -1.12 20.92
CA ILE A 49 -17.21 -0.27 22.03
C ILE A 49 -16.32 -1.09 22.97
N GLY A 50 -15.31 -0.43 23.55
CA GLY A 50 -14.49 -0.98 24.63
C GLY A 50 -13.60 -2.15 24.22
N VAL A 51 -13.18 -2.20 22.96
CA VAL A 51 -12.26 -3.23 22.45
C VAL A 51 -10.86 -3.02 23.00
N GLU A 52 -10.14 -4.12 23.23
CA GLU A 52 -8.84 -4.11 23.91
C GLU A 52 -7.70 -4.41 22.92
N PHE A 53 -6.71 -3.51 22.87
CA PHE A 53 -5.54 -3.58 21.98
C PHE A 53 -4.28 -3.08 22.71
N PRO A 54 -3.08 -3.46 22.25
CA PRO A 54 -1.85 -2.83 22.71
C PRO A 54 -1.82 -1.35 22.36
N GLN A 55 -1.28 -0.51 23.25
CA GLN A 55 -1.16 0.93 23.05
C GLN A 55 -0.41 1.28 21.75
N SER A 56 0.58 0.45 21.37
CA SER A 56 1.38 0.64 20.16
C SER A 56 0.61 0.42 18.85
N TRP A 57 -0.58 -0.19 18.88
CA TRP A 57 -1.41 -0.37 17.68
C TRP A 57 -2.11 0.94 17.33
N SER A 58 -2.15 1.28 16.05
CA SER A 58 -2.89 2.45 15.59
C SER A 58 -4.42 2.24 15.74
N VAL A 59 -5.17 3.34 15.85
CA VAL A 59 -6.64 3.30 15.87
C VAL A 59 -7.18 2.63 14.61
N ASN A 60 -6.59 2.92 13.45
CA ASN A 60 -6.97 2.27 12.19
C ASN A 60 -6.74 0.75 12.21
N ALA A 61 -5.58 0.29 12.69
CA ALA A 61 -5.32 -1.15 12.81
C ALA A 61 -6.36 -1.81 13.73
N SER A 62 -6.69 -1.15 14.84
CA SER A 62 -7.71 -1.62 15.79
C SER A 62 -9.09 -1.68 15.14
N ASN A 63 -9.52 -0.64 14.41
CA ASN A 63 -10.79 -0.60 13.67
C ASN A 63 -10.89 -1.73 12.64
N ILE A 64 -9.84 -1.94 11.85
CA ILE A 64 -9.79 -2.98 10.83
C ILE A 64 -9.85 -4.37 11.45
N VAL A 65 -9.07 -4.62 12.51
CA VAL A 65 -9.08 -5.91 13.23
C VAL A 65 -10.46 -6.16 13.82
N SER A 66 -11.05 -5.19 14.50
CA SER A 66 -12.39 -5.34 15.06
C SER A 66 -13.45 -5.60 13.98
N GLN A 67 -13.49 -4.82 12.89
CA GLN A 67 -14.51 -5.03 11.84
C GLN A 67 -14.33 -6.35 11.09
N LYS A 68 -13.09 -6.65 10.68
CA LYS A 68 -12.82 -7.70 9.70
C LYS A 68 -12.41 -9.01 10.32
N TYR A 69 -11.72 -8.99 11.46
CA TYR A 69 -11.01 -10.14 12.01
C TYR A 69 -11.62 -10.72 13.28
N PHE A 70 -12.19 -9.89 14.17
CA PHE A 70 -12.96 -10.39 15.32
C PHE A 70 -14.11 -11.30 14.87
N ARG A 71 -14.27 -12.44 15.54
CA ARG A 71 -15.30 -13.46 15.30
C ARG A 71 -16.45 -13.35 16.30
N GLY A 72 -17.57 -13.97 15.96
CA GLY A 72 -18.85 -13.79 16.67
C GLY A 72 -19.66 -12.61 16.14
N THR A 73 -20.95 -12.60 16.48
CA THR A 73 -21.90 -11.58 16.03
C THR A 73 -21.79 -10.35 16.92
N VAL A 74 -21.70 -9.16 16.34
CA VAL A 74 -21.63 -7.91 17.13
C VAL A 74 -22.86 -7.82 18.06
N GLY A 75 -22.62 -7.54 19.34
CA GLY A 75 -23.65 -7.46 20.37
C GLY A 75 -23.94 -8.78 21.10
N THR A 76 -23.32 -9.90 20.72
CA THR A 76 -23.46 -11.18 21.45
C THR A 76 -22.25 -11.46 22.36
N PRO A 77 -22.40 -12.26 23.43
CA PRO A 77 -21.29 -12.60 24.34
C PRO A 77 -20.13 -13.35 23.66
N GLU A 78 -20.42 -14.05 22.56
CA GLU A 78 -19.43 -14.82 21.79
C GLU A 78 -18.55 -13.93 20.89
N ARG A 79 -18.84 -12.63 20.80
CA ARG A 79 -18.07 -11.66 20.03
C ARG A 79 -16.70 -11.43 20.66
N GLU A 80 -15.65 -11.69 19.90
CA GLU A 80 -14.29 -11.29 20.29
C GLU A 80 -14.25 -9.76 20.47
N SER A 81 -13.66 -9.31 21.57
CA SER A 81 -13.53 -7.90 21.97
C SER A 81 -12.09 -7.51 22.35
N SER A 82 -11.15 -8.45 22.36
CA SER A 82 -9.74 -8.20 22.63
C SER A 82 -8.86 -8.82 21.55
N LEU A 83 -7.77 -8.15 21.18
CA LEU A 83 -6.74 -8.75 20.32
C LEU A 83 -6.16 -10.02 20.94
N ARG A 84 -6.10 -10.12 22.28
CA ARG A 84 -5.66 -11.35 22.98
C ARG A 84 -6.46 -12.56 22.55
N GLN A 85 -7.78 -12.43 22.47
CA GLN A 85 -8.66 -13.52 22.06
C GLN A 85 -8.40 -13.99 20.63
N VAL A 86 -8.12 -13.05 19.72
CA VAL A 86 -7.78 -13.37 18.32
C VAL A 86 -6.44 -14.09 18.24
N VAL A 87 -5.44 -13.57 18.93
CA VAL A 87 -4.08 -14.13 18.95
C VAL A 87 -4.07 -15.49 19.65
N ASP A 88 -4.73 -15.63 20.80
CA ASP A 88 -4.91 -16.90 21.52
C ASP A 88 -5.58 -17.93 20.62
N ARG A 89 -6.71 -17.58 19.99
CA ARG A 89 -7.41 -18.50 19.10
C ARG A 89 -6.50 -19.05 18.00
N VAL A 90 -5.70 -18.20 17.36
CA VAL A 90 -4.82 -18.64 16.27
C VAL A 90 -3.59 -19.37 16.82
N ALA A 91 -2.83 -18.74 17.72
CA ALA A 91 -1.58 -19.27 18.23
C ALA A 91 -1.77 -20.55 19.07
N ASP A 92 -2.81 -20.62 19.91
CA ASP A 92 -3.08 -21.81 20.73
C ASP A 92 -3.57 -22.97 19.87
N THR A 93 -4.38 -22.71 18.83
CA THR A 93 -4.78 -23.76 17.89
C THR A 93 -3.57 -24.33 17.15
N ILE A 94 -2.69 -23.48 16.63
CA ILE A 94 -1.47 -23.92 15.94
C ILE A 94 -0.55 -24.68 16.91
N THR A 95 -0.37 -24.18 18.14
CA THR A 95 0.44 -24.84 19.17
C THR A 95 -0.12 -26.23 19.50
N GLN A 96 -1.43 -26.32 19.73
CA GLN A 96 -2.11 -27.59 20.00
C GLN A 96 -1.89 -28.58 18.85
N TRP A 97 -2.08 -28.14 17.60
CA TRP A 97 -1.84 -28.97 16.42
C TRP A 97 -0.38 -29.40 16.29
N GLY A 98 0.57 -28.56 16.66
CA GLY A 98 2.00 -28.88 16.70
C GLY A 98 2.31 -29.94 17.76
N ALA A 99 1.77 -29.80 18.96
CA ALA A 99 1.95 -30.76 20.05
C ALA A 99 1.34 -32.13 19.69
N GLU A 100 0.09 -32.16 19.24
CA GLU A 100 -0.57 -33.39 18.79
C GLU A 100 0.11 -34.00 17.54
N GLY A 101 0.73 -33.15 16.71
CA GLY A 101 1.49 -33.55 15.54
C GLY A 101 2.89 -34.06 15.85
N GLY A 102 3.38 -33.93 17.09
CA GLY A 102 4.72 -34.36 17.50
C GLY A 102 5.86 -33.44 17.05
N TYR A 103 5.57 -32.18 16.71
CA TYR A 103 6.57 -31.21 16.26
C TYR A 103 7.58 -30.89 17.37
N PHE A 104 7.11 -30.72 18.60
CA PHE A 104 7.94 -30.35 19.73
C PHE A 104 8.54 -31.58 20.42
N ALA A 105 9.74 -31.44 20.96
CA ALA A 105 10.46 -32.46 21.73
C ALA A 105 9.81 -32.72 23.08
N ASP A 106 9.36 -31.65 23.74
CA ASP A 106 8.76 -31.67 25.07
C ASP A 106 7.78 -30.49 25.28
N ASP A 107 7.20 -30.43 26.47
CA ASP A 107 6.25 -29.39 26.87
C ASP A 107 6.93 -28.00 27.00
N ASP A 108 8.23 -27.96 27.29
CA ASP A 108 9.00 -26.71 27.41
C ASP A 108 9.19 -26.07 26.03
N GLU A 109 9.54 -26.84 25.00
CA GLU A 109 9.61 -26.37 23.60
C GLU A 109 8.23 -25.97 23.07
N THR A 110 7.18 -26.72 23.45
CA THR A 110 5.79 -26.39 23.11
C THR A 110 5.39 -25.02 23.67
N GLU A 111 5.66 -24.76 24.95
CA GLU A 111 5.32 -23.48 25.59
C GLU A 111 6.24 -22.34 25.11
N ALA A 112 7.49 -22.63 24.74
CA ALA A 112 8.37 -21.65 24.10
C ALA A 112 7.79 -21.21 22.75
N PHE A 113 7.44 -22.15 21.87
CA PHE A 113 6.81 -21.85 20.59
C PHE A 113 5.54 -21.02 20.75
N ARG A 114 4.66 -21.45 21.65
CA ARG A 114 3.40 -20.76 21.94
C ARG A 114 3.63 -19.31 22.32
N ALA A 115 4.53 -19.07 23.28
CA ALA A 115 4.82 -17.75 23.80
C ALA A 115 5.46 -16.84 22.75
N GLU A 116 6.45 -17.34 22.01
CA GLU A 116 7.15 -16.60 20.96
C GLU A 116 6.19 -16.22 19.82
N LEU A 117 5.34 -17.16 19.38
CA LEU A 117 4.34 -16.88 18.34
C LEU A 117 3.36 -15.80 18.80
N LYS A 118 2.85 -15.87 20.03
CA LYS A 118 1.97 -14.82 20.58
C LYS A 118 2.65 -13.46 20.60
N TYR A 119 3.90 -13.41 21.07
CA TYR A 119 4.68 -12.18 21.10
C TYR A 119 4.89 -11.58 19.71
N ILE A 120 5.29 -12.39 18.74
CA ILE A 120 5.51 -11.95 17.34
C ILE A 120 4.24 -11.34 16.76
N LEU A 121 3.08 -11.98 16.96
CA LEU A 121 1.80 -11.52 16.43
C LEU A 121 1.30 -10.25 17.13
N VAL A 122 1.33 -10.20 18.47
CA VAL A 122 0.81 -9.06 19.23
C VAL A 122 1.66 -7.79 19.04
N THR A 123 2.96 -7.93 18.76
CA THR A 123 3.88 -6.80 18.55
C THR A 123 4.03 -6.38 17.08
N GLN A 124 3.25 -6.97 16.17
CA GLN A 124 3.26 -6.71 14.73
C GLN A 124 4.64 -6.95 14.07
N ARG A 125 5.39 -7.94 14.56
CA ARG A 125 6.65 -8.41 13.97
C ARG A 125 6.42 -9.27 12.74
N ALA A 126 5.31 -10.01 12.72
CA ALA A 126 4.83 -10.71 11.53
C ALA A 126 3.30 -10.85 11.55
N ALA A 127 2.72 -11.20 10.42
CA ALA A 127 1.31 -11.54 10.31
C ALA A 127 1.09 -12.66 9.29
N PHE A 128 0.14 -13.55 9.58
CA PHE A 128 -0.37 -14.51 8.60
C PHE A 128 -1.29 -13.85 7.57
N ASN A 129 -1.53 -14.53 6.46
CA ASN A 129 -2.58 -14.18 5.52
C ASN A 129 -3.98 -14.20 6.16
N SER A 130 -4.90 -13.43 5.58
CA SER A 130 -6.23 -13.21 6.15
C SER A 130 -7.03 -14.50 6.47
N PRO A 131 -7.07 -15.55 5.62
CA PRO A 131 -7.72 -16.82 5.95
C PRO A 131 -7.31 -17.46 7.28
N VAL A 132 -6.04 -17.39 7.68
CA VAL A 132 -5.58 -17.91 8.98
C VAL A 132 -6.35 -17.23 10.12
N TRP A 133 -6.43 -15.91 10.08
CA TRP A 133 -7.15 -15.12 11.08
C TRP A 133 -8.67 -15.33 11.04
N PHE A 134 -9.23 -15.60 9.86
CA PHE A 134 -10.67 -15.77 9.65
C PHE A 134 -11.21 -17.11 10.13
N ASN A 135 -10.40 -18.17 10.01
CA ASN A 135 -10.90 -19.55 10.04
C ASN A 135 -10.30 -20.37 11.17
N ILE A 136 -9.01 -20.20 11.47
CA ILE A 136 -8.29 -21.08 12.41
C ILE A 136 -8.77 -20.86 13.83
N GLY A 137 -9.13 -21.95 14.50
CA GLY A 137 -9.67 -21.97 15.87
C GLY A 137 -11.11 -21.49 15.98
N VAL A 138 -11.79 -21.20 14.86
CA VAL A 138 -13.19 -20.74 14.86
C VAL A 138 -14.13 -21.95 14.82
N LYS A 139 -15.07 -22.01 15.76
CA LYS A 139 -16.01 -23.13 15.86
C LYS A 139 -16.99 -23.14 14.69
N GLY A 140 -17.26 -24.34 14.14
CA GLY A 140 -18.32 -24.55 13.14
C GLY A 140 -18.00 -24.05 11.73
N VAL A 141 -16.77 -23.64 11.45
CA VAL A 141 -16.32 -23.25 10.11
C VAL A 141 -15.13 -24.12 9.66
N PRO A 142 -14.94 -24.33 8.34
CA PRO A 142 -13.75 -25.00 7.82
C PRO A 142 -12.48 -24.29 8.28
N GLN A 143 -11.49 -25.05 8.73
CA GLN A 143 -10.20 -24.60 9.21
C GLN A 143 -9.24 -24.30 8.04
N GLN A 144 -9.68 -23.52 7.05
CA GLN A 144 -8.88 -23.21 5.85
C GLN A 144 -7.82 -22.13 6.16
N ALA A 145 -6.54 -22.50 6.02
CA ALA A 145 -5.41 -21.60 6.26
C ALA A 145 -4.89 -20.90 4.98
N SER A 146 -5.06 -21.51 3.81
CA SER A 146 -4.44 -21.06 2.56
C SER A 146 -5.20 -19.89 1.91
N ALA A 147 -4.48 -18.91 1.36
CA ALA A 147 -5.06 -17.77 0.62
C ALA A 147 -5.02 -17.94 -0.91
N CYS A 148 -4.12 -18.80 -1.40
CA CYS A 148 -3.76 -18.86 -2.80
C CYS A 148 -3.82 -20.30 -3.28
N PHE A 149 -4.48 -20.50 -4.41
CA PHE A 149 -4.70 -21.82 -5.02
C PHE A 149 -4.31 -21.80 -6.50
N ILE A 150 -3.85 -22.94 -7.00
CA ILE A 150 -3.62 -23.21 -8.42
C ILE A 150 -4.51 -24.39 -8.80
N LEU A 151 -5.21 -24.30 -9.92
CA LEU A 151 -6.11 -25.33 -10.43
C LEU A 151 -5.61 -25.89 -11.76
N SER A 152 -5.94 -27.15 -12.04
CA SER A 152 -5.80 -27.73 -13.37
C SER A 152 -7.14 -27.69 -14.12
N VAL A 153 -7.07 -27.60 -15.44
CA VAL A 153 -8.23 -27.87 -16.31
C VAL A 153 -7.77 -28.72 -17.49
N ASP A 154 -8.58 -29.69 -17.89
CA ASP A 154 -8.36 -30.55 -19.04
C ASP A 154 -9.37 -30.27 -20.14
N ASP A 155 -9.06 -30.69 -21.37
CA ASP A 155 -9.88 -30.50 -22.57
C ASP A 155 -11.10 -31.42 -22.63
N THR A 156 -11.93 -31.38 -21.58
CA THR A 156 -13.20 -32.08 -21.53
C THR A 156 -14.24 -31.18 -20.88
N MET A 157 -15.49 -31.27 -21.33
CA MET A 157 -16.57 -30.46 -20.75
C MET A 157 -16.72 -30.69 -19.24
N THR A 158 -16.54 -31.94 -18.78
CA THR A 158 -16.59 -32.26 -17.35
C THR A 158 -15.50 -31.55 -16.56
N SER A 159 -14.25 -31.52 -17.06
CA SER A 159 -13.16 -30.83 -16.37
C SER A 159 -13.36 -29.31 -16.36
N ILE A 160 -13.78 -28.73 -17.50
CA ILE A 160 -14.08 -27.30 -17.62
C ILE A 160 -15.20 -26.85 -16.67
N LEU A 161 -16.30 -27.61 -16.58
CA LEU A 161 -17.38 -27.27 -15.65
C LEU A 161 -17.00 -27.51 -14.19
N ASN A 162 -16.14 -28.50 -13.91
CA ASN A 162 -15.61 -28.70 -12.57
C ASN A 162 -14.72 -27.55 -12.12
N TRP A 163 -13.91 -26.96 -13.02
CA TRP A 163 -13.13 -25.76 -12.72
C TRP A 163 -14.00 -24.64 -12.14
N TYR A 164 -15.17 -24.36 -12.74
CA TYR A 164 -16.09 -23.32 -12.23
C TYR A 164 -16.58 -23.63 -10.82
N ARG A 165 -16.91 -24.91 -10.56
CA ARG A 165 -17.35 -25.39 -9.25
C ARG A 165 -16.26 -25.22 -8.20
N GLU A 166 -15.03 -25.65 -8.51
CA GLU A 166 -13.91 -25.61 -7.57
C GLU A 166 -13.52 -24.19 -7.20
N GLU A 167 -13.43 -23.29 -8.18
CA GLU A 167 -13.22 -21.87 -7.92
C GLU A 167 -14.31 -21.26 -7.05
N GLY A 168 -15.58 -21.59 -7.30
CA GLY A 168 -16.68 -21.10 -6.48
C GLY A 168 -16.55 -21.49 -5.00
N ILE A 169 -16.07 -22.71 -4.72
CA ILE A 169 -15.79 -23.17 -3.35
C ILE A 169 -14.61 -22.40 -2.75
N ILE A 170 -13.54 -22.19 -3.52
CA ILE A 170 -12.35 -21.42 -3.10
C ILE A 170 -12.72 -19.97 -2.74
N PHE A 171 -13.51 -19.32 -3.60
CA PHE A 171 -13.96 -17.94 -3.37
C PHE A 171 -14.82 -17.83 -2.12
N LYS A 172 -15.75 -18.78 -1.91
CA LYS A 172 -16.53 -18.86 -0.67
C LYS A 172 -15.63 -18.90 0.58
N GLY A 173 -14.49 -19.58 0.51
CA GLY A 173 -13.48 -19.66 1.57
C GLY A 173 -12.63 -18.39 1.79
N GLY A 174 -12.85 -17.31 1.04
CA GLY A 174 -12.13 -16.04 1.22
C GLY A 174 -10.79 -15.96 0.47
N SER A 175 -10.56 -16.86 -0.49
CA SER A 175 -9.28 -17.06 -1.17
C SER A 175 -9.38 -16.89 -2.68
N GLY A 176 -8.24 -16.86 -3.37
CA GLY A 176 -8.21 -16.72 -4.82
C GLY A 176 -7.50 -17.90 -5.51
N ALA A 177 -7.80 -18.09 -6.79
CA ALA A 177 -7.32 -19.23 -7.58
C ALA A 177 -6.75 -18.77 -8.93
N GLY A 178 -5.74 -19.47 -9.45
CA GLY A 178 -5.32 -19.31 -10.84
C GLY A 178 -5.31 -20.61 -11.61
N VAL A 179 -5.40 -20.50 -12.93
CA VAL A 179 -5.46 -21.64 -13.86
C VAL A 179 -4.78 -21.29 -15.18
N ASN A 180 -4.13 -22.26 -15.81
CA ASN A 180 -3.65 -22.16 -17.18
C ASN A 180 -4.62 -22.89 -18.12
N LEU A 181 -5.15 -22.18 -19.12
CA LEU A 181 -6.15 -22.70 -20.05
C LEU A 181 -5.57 -23.33 -21.31
N SER A 182 -4.24 -23.36 -21.46
CA SER A 182 -3.56 -23.84 -22.68
C SER A 182 -3.73 -25.33 -22.95
N ARG A 183 -4.28 -26.08 -21.99
CA ARG A 183 -4.67 -27.48 -22.19
C ARG A 183 -6.00 -27.62 -22.95
N ILE A 184 -6.83 -26.59 -23.00
CA ILE A 184 -8.11 -26.59 -23.72
C ILE A 184 -7.83 -26.34 -25.19
N ARG A 185 -8.42 -27.14 -26.09
CA ARG A 185 -8.22 -26.98 -27.54
C ARG A 185 -8.67 -25.60 -28.01
N SER A 186 -7.99 -25.09 -29.03
CA SER A 186 -8.26 -23.77 -29.58
C SER A 186 -9.57 -23.68 -30.35
N SER A 187 -10.07 -22.46 -30.54
CA SER A 187 -11.28 -22.18 -31.33
C SER A 187 -11.15 -22.56 -32.82
N TYR A 188 -9.93 -22.82 -33.28
CA TYR A 188 -9.60 -23.23 -34.65
C TYR A 188 -9.59 -24.75 -34.85
N GLU A 189 -9.62 -25.55 -33.76
CA GLU A 189 -9.57 -27.00 -33.83
C GLU A 189 -10.97 -27.64 -34.01
N LEU A 190 -11.04 -28.74 -34.77
CA LEU A 190 -12.28 -29.44 -35.09
C LEU A 190 -12.78 -30.33 -33.93
N LEU A 191 -14.09 -30.53 -33.87
CA LEU A 191 -14.75 -31.49 -32.97
C LEU A 191 -15.09 -32.78 -33.71
N GLU A 192 -15.07 -33.92 -33.00
CA GLU A 192 -15.40 -35.24 -33.58
C GLU A 192 -16.82 -35.30 -34.19
N GLY A 193 -17.76 -34.52 -33.65
CA GLY A 193 -19.15 -34.42 -34.14
C GLY A 193 -19.36 -33.40 -35.26
N GLY A 194 -18.30 -32.75 -35.76
CA GLY A 194 -18.37 -31.65 -36.73
C GLY A 194 -18.43 -30.26 -36.08
N GLY A 195 -17.97 -29.24 -36.82
CA GLY A 195 -17.80 -27.87 -36.33
C GLY A 195 -16.44 -27.63 -35.65
N THR A 196 -16.22 -26.41 -35.16
CA THR A 196 -15.01 -26.01 -34.41
C THR A 196 -15.31 -25.88 -32.91
N ALA A 197 -14.27 -25.99 -32.09
CA ALA A 197 -14.39 -25.78 -30.65
C ALA A 197 -14.66 -24.30 -30.31
N SER A 198 -15.16 -24.04 -29.09
CA SER A 198 -15.36 -22.67 -28.61
C SER A 198 -14.08 -21.96 -28.18
N GLY A 199 -13.01 -22.71 -27.89
CA GLY A 199 -11.73 -22.18 -27.41
C GLY A 199 -11.73 -21.73 -25.93
N PRO A 200 -10.54 -21.63 -25.30
CA PRO A 200 -10.37 -21.19 -23.92
C PRO A 200 -10.95 -19.80 -23.60
N VAL A 201 -10.86 -18.83 -24.52
CA VAL A 201 -11.34 -17.45 -24.26
C VAL A 201 -12.87 -17.39 -24.10
N SER A 202 -13.60 -18.30 -24.76
CA SER A 202 -15.05 -18.44 -24.58
C SER A 202 -15.41 -19.06 -23.22
N PHE A 203 -14.68 -20.08 -22.76
CA PHE A 203 -14.92 -20.67 -21.43
C PHE A 203 -14.52 -19.70 -20.31
N MET A 204 -13.42 -18.98 -20.47
CA MET A 204 -12.99 -17.91 -19.56
C MET A 204 -14.12 -16.90 -19.30
N ARG A 205 -14.90 -16.54 -20.32
CA ARG A 205 -16.06 -15.65 -20.21
C ARG A 205 -17.12 -16.17 -19.25
N GLY A 206 -17.40 -17.47 -19.33
CA GLY A 206 -18.35 -18.14 -18.44
C GLY A 206 -17.84 -18.21 -17.00
N ALA A 207 -16.56 -18.53 -16.82
CA ALA A 207 -15.91 -18.56 -15.50
C ALA A 207 -15.91 -17.17 -14.82
N ASP A 208 -15.67 -16.11 -15.60
CA ASP A 208 -15.70 -14.74 -15.10
C ASP A 208 -17.09 -14.33 -14.59
N ALA A 209 -18.15 -14.64 -15.34
CA ALA A 209 -19.52 -14.40 -14.90
C ALA A 209 -19.88 -15.18 -13.61
N SER A 210 -19.38 -16.41 -13.49
CA SER A 210 -19.53 -17.21 -12.26
C SER A 210 -18.84 -16.53 -11.08
N ALA A 211 -17.60 -16.05 -11.26
CA ALA A 211 -16.84 -15.36 -10.23
C ALA A 211 -17.54 -14.06 -9.77
N GLY A 212 -18.10 -13.28 -10.70
CA GLY A 212 -18.85 -12.04 -10.39
C GLY A 212 -20.10 -12.26 -9.53
N THR A 213 -20.66 -13.48 -9.51
CA THR A 213 -21.85 -13.83 -8.73
C THR A 213 -21.52 -14.19 -7.27
N ILE A 214 -20.26 -14.55 -6.96
CA ILE A 214 -19.86 -15.12 -5.67
C ILE A 214 -19.13 -14.07 -4.81
N LYS A 215 -19.68 -13.76 -3.64
CA LYS A 215 -19.02 -12.91 -2.63
C LYS A 215 -18.01 -13.71 -1.82
N SER A 216 -16.76 -13.27 -1.78
CA SER A 216 -15.68 -14.02 -1.15
C SER A 216 -15.70 -13.94 0.39
N GLY A 217 -15.58 -15.08 1.07
CA GLY A 217 -15.49 -15.15 2.54
C GLY A 217 -16.74 -14.71 3.31
N GLY A 218 -17.90 -14.66 2.66
CA GLY A 218 -19.16 -14.21 3.28
C GLY A 218 -19.21 -12.72 3.62
N LYS A 219 -18.26 -11.91 3.13
CA LYS A 219 -18.22 -10.44 3.25
C LYS A 219 -18.12 -9.79 1.85
N THR A 220 -18.11 -8.46 1.77
CA THR A 220 -18.16 -7.63 0.54
C THR A 220 -16.92 -7.70 -0.38
N ARG A 221 -16.08 -8.76 -0.32
CA ARG A 221 -14.86 -8.86 -1.15
C ARG A 221 -15.16 -9.56 -2.48
N ARG A 222 -14.70 -9.00 -3.59
CA ARG A 222 -14.74 -9.63 -4.93
C ARG A 222 -13.83 -10.86 -4.98
N ALA A 223 -14.21 -11.83 -5.82
CA ALA A 223 -13.37 -12.97 -6.16
C ALA A 223 -12.08 -12.50 -6.85
N ALA A 224 -10.96 -13.20 -6.62
CA ALA A 224 -9.68 -12.90 -7.23
C ALA A 224 -9.19 -14.12 -8.03
N LYS A 225 -8.97 -13.95 -9.33
CA LYS A 225 -8.59 -15.01 -10.27
C LYS A 225 -7.34 -14.65 -11.05
N MET A 226 -6.54 -15.65 -11.44
CA MET A 226 -5.55 -15.55 -12.52
C MET A 226 -5.95 -16.49 -13.67
N VAL A 227 -5.86 -16.01 -14.91
CA VAL A 227 -6.01 -16.83 -16.12
C VAL A 227 -4.76 -16.71 -16.95
N ILE A 228 -4.21 -17.84 -17.36
CA ILE A 228 -2.96 -17.91 -18.11
C ILE A 228 -3.20 -18.60 -19.45
N LEU A 229 -2.52 -18.12 -20.49
CA LEU A 229 -2.42 -18.77 -21.79
C LEU A 229 -0.97 -18.74 -22.29
N ASP A 230 -0.52 -19.86 -22.83
CA ASP A 230 0.82 -20.04 -23.38
C ASP A 230 0.93 -19.33 -24.74
N VAL A 231 2.09 -18.75 -25.02
CA VAL A 231 2.29 -17.83 -26.16
C VAL A 231 2.17 -18.48 -27.54
N ASP A 232 2.30 -19.81 -27.63
CA ASP A 232 2.13 -20.62 -28.83
C ASP A 232 0.68 -21.12 -29.02
N HIS A 233 -0.23 -20.80 -28.11
CA HIS A 233 -1.63 -21.19 -28.24
C HIS A 233 -2.31 -20.46 -29.42
N PRO A 234 -3.10 -21.11 -30.30
CA PRO A 234 -3.69 -20.46 -31.46
C PRO A 234 -4.62 -19.28 -31.16
N ASP A 235 -5.31 -19.30 -30.01
CA ASP A 235 -6.18 -18.21 -29.53
C ASP A 235 -5.42 -17.08 -28.79
N ILE A 236 -4.08 -17.06 -28.81
CA ILE A 236 -3.28 -16.09 -28.03
C ILE A 236 -3.61 -14.63 -28.34
N GLU A 237 -3.82 -14.28 -29.61
CA GLU A 237 -4.18 -12.91 -30.00
C GLU A 237 -5.57 -12.51 -29.45
N GLU A 238 -6.54 -13.43 -29.42
CA GLU A 238 -7.85 -13.14 -28.82
C GLU A 238 -7.71 -12.93 -27.31
N PHE A 239 -6.93 -13.77 -26.63
CA PHE A 239 -6.67 -13.68 -25.21
C PHE A 239 -5.99 -12.36 -24.81
N VAL A 240 -5.02 -11.89 -25.61
CA VAL A 240 -4.33 -10.61 -25.42
C VAL A 240 -5.31 -9.43 -25.50
N TRP A 241 -6.22 -9.45 -26.48
CA TRP A 241 -7.12 -8.31 -26.73
C TRP A 241 -8.46 -8.35 -25.99
N CYS A 242 -8.84 -9.47 -25.35
CA CYS A 242 -10.20 -9.65 -24.83
C CYS A 242 -10.60 -8.59 -23.79
N LYS A 243 -9.72 -8.30 -22.82
CA LYS A 243 -9.95 -7.28 -21.80
C LYS A 243 -9.95 -5.87 -22.36
N VAL A 244 -9.03 -5.55 -23.27
CA VAL A 244 -8.98 -4.22 -23.92
C VAL A 244 -10.31 -3.90 -24.60
N ARG A 245 -10.91 -4.89 -25.28
CA ARG A 245 -12.22 -4.71 -25.95
C ARG A 245 -13.34 -4.44 -24.93
N GLU A 246 -13.35 -5.13 -23.80
CA GLU A 246 -14.32 -4.90 -22.72
C GLU A 246 -14.10 -3.56 -22.01
N GLU A 247 -12.86 -3.13 -21.78
CA GLU A 247 -12.54 -1.81 -21.24
C GLU A 247 -13.00 -0.67 -22.16
N ARG A 248 -12.78 -0.82 -23.47
CA ARG A 248 -13.29 0.15 -24.46
C ARG A 248 -14.82 0.19 -24.45
N LYS A 249 -15.50 -0.96 -24.31
CA LYS A 249 -16.95 -1.03 -24.16
C LYS A 249 -17.42 -0.33 -22.86
N ALA A 250 -16.74 -0.58 -21.74
CA ALA A 250 -17.06 0.03 -20.46
C ALA A 250 -16.96 1.57 -20.51
N ARG A 251 -15.94 2.11 -21.17
CA ARG A 251 -15.79 3.56 -21.40
C ARG A 251 -16.97 4.13 -22.20
N VAL A 252 -17.37 3.47 -23.30
CA VAL A 252 -18.52 3.90 -24.11
C VAL A 252 -19.83 3.85 -23.31
N LEU A 253 -20.05 2.80 -22.50
CA LEU A 253 -21.24 2.69 -21.65
C LEU A 253 -21.26 3.77 -20.56
N ARG A 254 -20.13 4.02 -19.90
CA ARG A 254 -20.01 5.12 -18.94
C ARG A 254 -20.36 6.46 -19.59
N ASP A 255 -19.82 6.74 -20.76
CA ASP A 255 -20.07 8.00 -21.49
C ASP A 255 -21.54 8.11 -21.97
N ALA A 256 -22.24 6.98 -22.10
CA ALA A 256 -23.68 6.91 -22.36
C ALA A 256 -24.55 7.01 -21.08
N GLY A 257 -23.95 7.15 -19.90
CA GLY A 257 -24.64 7.36 -18.63
C GLY A 257 -24.92 6.11 -17.80
N PHE A 258 -24.33 4.96 -18.14
CA PHE A 258 -24.40 3.75 -17.32
C PHE A 258 -23.46 3.84 -16.12
N ASP A 259 -23.84 3.23 -14.99
CA ASP A 259 -23.09 3.18 -13.73
C ASP A 259 -21.97 2.13 -13.81
N MET A 260 -20.87 2.51 -14.46
CA MET A 260 -19.69 1.68 -14.70
C MET A 260 -18.60 1.83 -13.62
N ASP A 261 -18.93 2.43 -12.47
CA ASP A 261 -18.02 2.50 -11.32
C ASP A 261 -17.68 1.11 -10.78
N LEU A 262 -16.62 1.00 -9.97
CA LEU A 262 -16.12 -0.26 -9.42
C LEU A 262 -17.20 -1.13 -8.73
N ASP A 263 -18.23 -0.54 -8.13
CA ASP A 263 -19.37 -1.24 -7.52
C ASP A 263 -20.72 -0.81 -8.15
N GLY A 264 -20.66 -0.23 -9.36
CA GLY A 264 -21.82 0.28 -10.07
C GLY A 264 -22.71 -0.83 -10.61
N ILE A 265 -24.01 -0.62 -10.66
CA ILE A 265 -24.96 -1.68 -11.02
C ILE A 265 -24.74 -2.21 -12.45
N ASP A 266 -24.29 -1.34 -13.36
CA ASP A 266 -24.08 -1.67 -14.77
C ASP A 266 -22.70 -2.29 -15.03
N SER A 267 -21.73 -2.08 -14.13
CA SER A 267 -20.39 -2.67 -14.21
C SER A 267 -20.41 -4.20 -14.24
N HIS A 268 -21.45 -4.83 -13.69
CA HIS A 268 -21.62 -6.28 -13.69
C HIS A 268 -21.96 -6.88 -15.07
N SER A 269 -22.22 -6.04 -16.09
CA SER A 269 -22.54 -6.47 -17.45
C SER A 269 -21.32 -6.65 -18.36
N THR A 270 -20.12 -6.22 -17.92
CA THR A 270 -18.87 -6.38 -18.66
C THR A 270 -18.16 -7.67 -18.29
N GLN A 271 -17.31 -8.16 -19.20
CA GLN A 271 -16.67 -9.47 -19.08
C GLN A 271 -15.17 -9.36 -18.81
N TYR A 272 -14.60 -10.45 -18.29
CA TYR A 272 -13.19 -10.63 -17.99
C TYR A 272 -12.65 -9.71 -16.88
N GLN A 273 -13.52 -9.12 -16.07
CA GLN A 273 -13.15 -8.10 -15.07
C GLN A 273 -12.72 -8.69 -13.71
N ASN A 274 -13.00 -9.97 -13.45
CA ASN A 274 -12.70 -10.62 -12.17
C ASN A 274 -11.39 -11.43 -12.20
N ALA A 275 -10.69 -11.45 -13.32
CA ALA A 275 -9.42 -12.14 -13.52
C ALA A 275 -8.28 -11.14 -13.71
N ASN A 276 -7.08 -11.48 -13.27
CA ASN A 276 -5.84 -11.04 -13.90
C ASN A 276 -5.53 -11.99 -15.07
N ASN A 277 -5.04 -11.48 -16.18
CA ASN A 277 -4.62 -12.28 -17.33
C ASN A 277 -3.09 -12.27 -17.39
N SER A 278 -2.46 -13.38 -17.75
CA SER A 278 -1.03 -13.41 -18.03
C SER A 278 -0.71 -14.29 -19.23
N VAL A 279 0.17 -13.80 -20.11
CA VAL A 279 0.75 -14.61 -21.18
C VAL A 279 1.99 -15.30 -20.64
N ARG A 280 2.07 -16.61 -20.87
CA ARG A 280 3.22 -17.41 -20.45
C ARG A 280 4.16 -17.59 -21.64
N VAL A 281 5.38 -17.07 -21.48
CA VAL A 281 6.41 -16.97 -22.54
C VAL A 281 7.62 -17.82 -22.18
N THR A 282 8.29 -18.38 -23.20
CA THR A 282 9.52 -19.16 -23.04
C THR A 282 10.76 -18.36 -23.44
N ASP A 283 11.95 -18.81 -23.04
CA ASP A 283 13.22 -18.23 -23.49
C ASP A 283 13.33 -18.27 -25.02
N GLU A 284 12.81 -19.32 -25.68
CA GLU A 284 12.78 -19.46 -27.14
C GLU A 284 11.90 -18.39 -27.82
N PHE A 285 10.72 -18.10 -27.26
CA PHE A 285 9.88 -17.02 -27.77
C PHE A 285 10.58 -15.67 -27.61
N MET A 286 11.17 -15.41 -26.45
CA MET A 286 11.91 -14.15 -26.22
C MET A 286 13.09 -14.00 -27.17
N GLN A 287 13.79 -15.09 -27.48
CA GLN A 287 14.84 -15.10 -28.49
C GLN A 287 14.29 -14.84 -29.90
N ALA A 288 13.15 -15.46 -30.28
CA ALA A 288 12.48 -15.18 -31.55
C ALA A 288 12.05 -13.72 -31.68
N VAL A 289 11.62 -13.07 -30.59
CA VAL A 289 11.33 -11.62 -30.55
C VAL A 289 12.62 -10.81 -30.78
N ALA A 290 13.72 -11.17 -30.13
CA ALA A 290 15.01 -10.48 -30.30
C ALA A 290 15.51 -10.58 -31.74
N ASP A 291 15.45 -11.78 -32.32
CA ASP A 291 15.93 -12.11 -33.66
C ASP A 291 14.97 -11.73 -34.79
N ASP A 292 13.79 -11.20 -34.44
CA ASP A 292 12.76 -10.82 -35.40
C ASP A 292 12.25 -12.00 -36.25
N ALA A 293 12.17 -13.17 -35.65
CA ALA A 293 11.79 -14.41 -36.30
C ALA A 293 10.27 -14.66 -36.28
N ASP A 294 9.84 -15.63 -37.09
CA ASP A 294 8.47 -16.15 -37.04
C ASP A 294 8.28 -17.11 -35.86
N TRP A 295 7.10 -17.07 -35.27
CA TRP A 295 6.63 -17.92 -34.19
C TRP A 295 5.45 -18.78 -34.65
N ALA A 296 5.51 -20.07 -34.36
CA ALA A 296 4.45 -21.02 -34.69
C ALA A 296 3.38 -21.03 -33.61
N LEU A 297 2.12 -20.99 -34.03
CA LEU A 297 0.96 -21.28 -33.20
C LEU A 297 0.55 -22.73 -33.44
N VAL A 298 0.46 -23.51 -32.36
CA VAL A 298 0.44 -24.97 -32.42
C VAL A 298 -0.89 -25.50 -31.93
N ALA A 299 -1.51 -26.42 -32.67
CA ALA A 299 -2.74 -27.08 -32.27
C ALA A 299 -2.52 -27.86 -30.96
N VAL A 300 -3.43 -27.68 -29.99
CA VAL A 300 -3.28 -28.31 -28.67
C VAL A 300 -3.42 -29.84 -28.75
N THR A 301 -4.31 -30.33 -29.61
CA THR A 301 -4.63 -31.77 -29.69
C THR A 301 -3.66 -32.56 -30.57
N SER A 302 -3.17 -31.98 -31.67
CA SER A 302 -2.28 -32.68 -32.62
C SER A 302 -0.81 -32.29 -32.50
N GLY A 303 -0.49 -31.14 -31.92
CA GLY A 303 0.88 -30.59 -31.90
C GLY A 303 1.35 -30.08 -33.26
N GLU A 304 0.47 -30.01 -34.27
CA GLU A 304 0.80 -29.52 -35.60
C GLU A 304 0.76 -27.98 -35.64
N GLU A 305 1.67 -27.38 -36.42
CA GLU A 305 1.66 -25.95 -36.69
C GLU A 305 0.38 -25.56 -37.44
N MET A 306 -0.43 -24.69 -36.84
CA MET A 306 -1.66 -24.18 -37.47
C MET A 306 -1.41 -22.90 -38.26
N ARG A 307 -0.61 -22.00 -37.69
CA ARG A 307 -0.35 -20.67 -38.25
C ARG A 307 0.99 -20.14 -37.74
N ARG A 308 1.68 -19.34 -38.55
CA ARG A 308 2.81 -18.52 -38.12
C ARG A 308 2.42 -17.06 -37.95
N VAL A 309 3.01 -16.43 -36.95
CA VAL A 309 2.98 -14.99 -36.72
C VAL A 309 4.39 -14.49 -36.51
N ARG A 310 4.68 -13.23 -36.83
CA ARG A 310 5.98 -12.65 -36.48
C ARG A 310 6.05 -12.45 -34.97
N ALA A 311 7.10 -12.96 -34.32
CA ALA A 311 7.20 -12.93 -32.85
C ALA A 311 7.14 -11.48 -32.30
N ARG A 312 7.80 -10.52 -32.98
CA ARG A 312 7.76 -9.10 -32.62
C ARG A 312 6.38 -8.48 -32.73
N ASP A 313 5.56 -8.90 -33.68
CA ASP A 313 4.21 -8.37 -33.84
C ASP A 313 3.32 -8.87 -32.71
N LEU A 314 3.43 -10.16 -32.33
CA LEU A 314 2.72 -10.69 -31.15
C LEU A 314 3.21 -10.03 -29.84
N TRP A 315 4.52 -9.84 -29.67
CA TRP A 315 5.08 -9.12 -28.51
C TRP A 315 4.58 -7.67 -28.43
N ARG A 316 4.49 -6.99 -29.58
CA ARG A 316 3.93 -5.63 -29.66
C ARG A 316 2.46 -5.63 -29.23
N GLN A 317 1.65 -6.59 -29.68
CA GLN A 317 0.26 -6.71 -29.24
C GLN A 317 0.14 -6.90 -27.72
N ILE A 318 0.99 -7.75 -27.12
CA ILE A 318 1.03 -7.94 -25.66
C ILE A 318 1.36 -6.63 -24.95
N ALA A 319 2.38 -5.90 -25.41
CA ALA A 319 2.80 -4.63 -24.83
C ALA A 319 1.73 -3.52 -24.99
N GLU A 320 1.07 -3.46 -26.15
CA GLU A 320 -0.01 -2.50 -26.43
C GLU A 320 -1.23 -2.77 -25.56
N ALA A 321 -1.66 -4.03 -25.43
CA ALA A 321 -2.76 -4.41 -24.55
C ALA A 321 -2.45 -4.07 -23.07
N ALA A 322 -1.25 -4.42 -22.60
CA ALA A 322 -0.81 -4.10 -21.25
C ALA A 322 -0.73 -2.58 -21.01
N TRP A 323 -0.38 -1.79 -22.03
CA TRP A 323 -0.42 -0.33 -21.93
C TRP A 323 -1.87 0.20 -21.85
N ASP A 324 -2.78 -0.37 -22.64
CA ASP A 324 -4.19 0.04 -22.74
C ASP A 324 -4.99 -0.25 -21.46
N CYS A 325 -4.80 -1.43 -20.84
CA CYS A 325 -5.61 -1.88 -19.71
C CYS A 325 -4.85 -2.56 -18.55
N ALA A 326 -3.51 -2.55 -18.54
CA ALA A 326 -2.65 -3.24 -17.56
C ALA A 326 -2.66 -4.78 -17.63
N ASP A 327 -3.30 -5.36 -18.67
CA ASP A 327 -3.32 -6.79 -18.94
C ASP A 327 -3.05 -7.09 -20.43
N PRO A 328 -2.46 -8.24 -20.76
CA PRO A 328 -2.02 -9.29 -19.83
C PRO A 328 -0.65 -8.99 -19.20
N GLY A 329 -0.42 -9.54 -18.01
CA GLY A 329 0.92 -9.69 -17.43
C GLY A 329 1.75 -10.76 -18.14
N LEU A 330 2.95 -11.04 -17.62
CA LEU A 330 3.88 -12.04 -18.17
C LEU A 330 4.29 -13.07 -17.13
N GLN A 331 4.42 -14.33 -17.56
CA GLN A 331 5.04 -15.42 -16.79
C GLN A 331 6.16 -16.07 -17.62
N PHE A 332 7.37 -16.12 -17.06
CA PHE A 332 8.54 -16.66 -17.75
C PHE A 332 8.67 -18.17 -17.51
N ASP A 333 8.09 -18.96 -18.41
CA ASP A 333 7.94 -20.40 -18.27
C ASP A 333 9.25 -21.13 -18.00
N THR A 334 10.25 -20.89 -18.85
CA THR A 334 11.54 -21.58 -18.80
C THR A 334 12.27 -21.28 -17.49
N THR A 335 12.15 -20.04 -16.98
CA THR A 335 12.72 -19.66 -15.69
C THR A 335 11.98 -20.32 -14.54
N ILE A 336 10.65 -20.28 -14.53
CA ILE A 336 9.82 -20.93 -13.49
C ILE A 336 10.13 -22.42 -13.41
N ASN A 337 10.15 -23.11 -14.56
CA ASN A 337 10.45 -24.54 -14.62
C ASN A 337 11.93 -24.89 -14.44
N ARG A 338 12.85 -23.92 -14.43
CA ARG A 338 14.25 -24.15 -14.03
C ARG A 338 14.43 -24.17 -12.51
N TRP A 339 13.66 -23.34 -11.79
CA TRP A 339 13.84 -23.06 -10.37
C TRP A 339 12.86 -23.78 -9.43
N HIS A 340 11.89 -24.55 -9.94
CA HIS A 340 10.96 -25.28 -9.07
C HIS A 340 11.56 -26.59 -8.53
N THR A 341 11.03 -27.11 -7.44
CA THR A 341 11.61 -28.25 -6.73
C THR A 341 11.00 -29.61 -7.10
N ALA A 342 9.88 -29.62 -7.84
CA ALA A 342 9.04 -30.80 -8.06
C ALA A 342 9.07 -31.34 -9.51
N HIS A 343 10.23 -31.31 -10.16
CA HIS A 343 10.41 -31.62 -11.60
C HIS A 343 9.91 -33.02 -11.99
N THR A 344 10.22 -34.05 -11.20
CA THR A 344 9.82 -35.44 -11.49
C THR A 344 8.30 -35.59 -11.45
N THR A 345 7.63 -34.83 -10.58
CA THR A 345 6.18 -34.96 -10.39
C THR A 345 5.39 -34.25 -11.49
N GLY A 346 5.83 -33.08 -11.92
CA GLY A 346 5.14 -32.38 -13.00
C GLY A 346 5.67 -30.98 -13.24
N ARG A 347 5.35 -30.46 -14.43
CA ARG A 347 5.64 -29.09 -14.84
C ARG A 347 4.79 -28.10 -14.03
N ILE A 348 5.35 -26.93 -13.76
CA ILE A 348 4.58 -25.81 -13.22
C ILE A 348 3.84 -25.15 -14.38
N ASN A 349 2.51 -25.16 -14.38
CA ASN A 349 1.73 -24.64 -15.50
C ASN A 349 1.11 -23.26 -15.22
N GLY A 350 0.94 -22.87 -13.96
CA GLY A 350 0.41 -21.55 -13.64
C GLY A 350 0.81 -21.03 -12.28
N SER A 351 0.09 -19.99 -11.87
CA SER A 351 0.28 -19.28 -10.61
C SER A 351 -1.06 -19.05 -9.91
N ASN A 352 -1.01 -18.53 -8.69
CA ASN A 352 -2.16 -17.93 -8.04
C ASN A 352 -2.50 -16.52 -8.63
N PRO A 353 -3.57 -15.84 -8.15
CA PRO A 353 -4.01 -14.52 -8.66
C PRO A 353 -2.95 -13.42 -8.74
N CYS A 354 -2.00 -13.40 -7.80
CA CYS A 354 -1.02 -12.33 -7.68
C CYS A 354 0.38 -12.71 -8.22
N SER A 355 0.51 -13.91 -8.81
CA SER A 355 1.73 -14.41 -9.47
C SER A 355 2.96 -14.60 -8.58
N GLU A 356 2.80 -14.58 -7.26
CA GLU A 356 3.86 -14.82 -6.27
C GLU A 356 4.03 -16.30 -5.91
N TYR A 357 2.98 -17.11 -6.08
CA TYR A 357 3.00 -18.56 -5.81
C TYR A 357 2.98 -19.37 -7.11
N MET A 358 3.99 -20.22 -7.30
CA MET A 358 4.24 -21.02 -8.50
C MET A 358 4.56 -22.47 -8.11
N HIS A 359 3.59 -23.37 -8.24
CA HIS A 359 3.79 -24.79 -7.97
C HIS A 359 2.84 -25.63 -8.84
N LEU A 360 2.93 -26.96 -8.69
CA LEU A 360 2.04 -27.94 -9.33
C LEU A 360 0.58 -27.51 -9.29
N ASP A 361 -0.17 -27.87 -10.34
CA ASP A 361 -1.61 -27.63 -10.38
C ASP A 361 -2.34 -28.38 -9.25
N ASN A 362 -3.54 -27.91 -8.92
CA ASN A 362 -4.31 -28.37 -7.76
C ASN A 362 -3.49 -28.32 -6.48
N SER A 363 -2.92 -27.15 -6.17
CA SER A 363 -2.13 -26.93 -4.96
C SER A 363 -2.53 -25.64 -4.27
N ALA A 364 -2.07 -25.46 -3.02
CA ALA A 364 -2.37 -24.29 -2.23
C ALA A 364 -1.14 -23.79 -1.48
N CYS A 365 -1.11 -22.49 -1.20
CA CYS A 365 -0.07 -21.84 -0.42
C CYS A 365 -0.64 -21.10 0.79
N ASN A 366 -0.02 -21.31 1.95
CA ASN A 366 -0.19 -20.51 3.15
C ASN A 366 0.83 -19.38 3.14
N LEU A 367 0.43 -18.13 3.42
CA LEU A 367 1.30 -16.97 3.35
C LEU A 367 1.48 -16.29 4.71
N ALA A 368 2.66 -15.75 4.95
CA ALA A 368 2.93 -14.88 6.09
C ALA A 368 3.92 -13.79 5.69
N SER A 369 3.93 -12.68 6.40
CA SER A 369 4.86 -11.58 6.12
C SER A 369 5.48 -11.04 7.40
N ILE A 370 6.80 -10.94 7.41
CA ILE A 370 7.60 -10.34 8.48
C ILE A 370 7.75 -8.84 8.23
N ASN A 371 7.60 -8.02 9.26
CA ASN A 371 7.78 -6.57 9.19
C ASN A 371 9.25 -6.22 9.41
N LEU A 372 9.99 -5.94 8.33
CA LEU A 372 11.45 -5.69 8.41
C LEU A 372 11.81 -4.54 9.35
N LEU A 373 10.97 -3.51 9.45
CA LEU A 373 11.26 -2.33 10.26
C LEU A 373 11.28 -2.62 11.77
N LYS A 374 10.71 -3.76 12.21
CA LYS A 374 10.73 -4.16 13.63
C LYS A 374 12.09 -4.72 14.09
N TYR A 375 13.01 -4.92 13.16
CA TYR A 375 14.35 -5.46 13.41
C TYR A 375 15.44 -4.40 13.20
N LEU A 376 15.07 -3.16 12.89
CA LEU A 376 16.00 -2.05 12.84
C LEU A 376 15.91 -1.27 14.14
N ASP A 377 17.03 -1.09 14.83
CA ASP A 377 17.08 -0.28 16.05
C ASP A 377 17.21 1.23 15.77
N GLY A 378 17.27 2.03 16.83
CA GLY A 378 17.39 3.49 16.73
C GLY A 378 18.73 4.00 16.21
N GLU A 379 19.75 3.14 16.15
CA GLU A 379 21.10 3.44 15.65
C GLU A 379 21.30 2.98 14.20
N GLY A 380 20.30 2.30 13.62
CA GLY A 380 20.35 1.78 12.26
C GLY A 380 21.00 0.40 12.16
N VAL A 381 21.14 -0.32 13.27
CA VAL A 381 21.64 -1.70 13.29
C VAL A 381 20.47 -2.66 13.08
N PHE A 382 20.64 -3.60 12.14
CA PHE A 382 19.63 -4.62 11.85
C PHE A 382 19.89 -5.86 12.71
N ASP A 383 18.92 -6.23 13.53
CA ASP A 383 18.96 -7.39 14.43
C ASP A 383 18.71 -8.69 13.63
N VAL A 384 19.82 -9.26 13.15
CA VAL A 384 19.86 -10.50 12.36
C VAL A 384 19.31 -11.68 13.17
N ASP A 385 19.62 -11.77 14.45
CA ASP A 385 19.22 -12.88 15.32
C ASP A 385 17.71 -12.86 15.56
N ALA A 386 17.15 -11.71 15.89
CA ALA A 386 15.70 -11.56 16.07
C ALA A 386 14.94 -11.83 14.77
N PHE A 387 15.45 -11.37 13.62
CA PHE A 387 14.83 -11.63 12.33
C PHE A 387 14.82 -13.14 12.02
N THR A 388 15.98 -13.79 12.19
CA THR A 388 16.17 -15.23 11.98
C THR A 388 15.26 -16.06 12.87
N HIS A 389 15.14 -15.70 14.15
CA HIS A 389 14.24 -16.35 15.10
C HIS A 389 12.77 -16.19 14.71
N THR A 390 12.35 -15.01 14.24
CA THR A 390 10.98 -14.84 13.71
C THR A 390 10.74 -15.69 12.47
N VAL A 391 11.72 -15.82 11.57
CA VAL A 391 11.63 -16.73 10.42
C VAL A 391 11.37 -18.15 10.91
N GLU A 392 12.14 -18.65 11.89
CA GLU A 392 11.98 -20.00 12.43
C GLU A 392 10.59 -20.25 13.04
N VAL A 393 10.11 -19.34 13.90
CA VAL A 393 8.80 -19.47 14.56
C VAL A 393 7.66 -19.37 13.56
N MET A 394 7.68 -18.38 12.67
CA MET A 394 6.62 -18.18 11.68
C MET A 394 6.59 -19.32 10.66
N PHE A 395 7.76 -19.78 10.20
CA PHE A 395 7.85 -20.89 9.25
C PHE A 395 7.32 -22.19 9.87
N THR A 396 7.70 -22.49 11.12
CA THR A 396 7.18 -23.66 11.85
C THR A 396 5.65 -23.57 12.03
N ALA A 397 5.12 -22.39 12.37
CA ALA A 397 3.68 -22.20 12.47
C ALA A 397 2.95 -22.43 11.13
N GLN A 398 3.52 -21.93 10.02
CA GLN A 398 2.98 -22.16 8.68
C GLN A 398 3.03 -23.64 8.29
N GLU A 399 4.11 -24.35 8.62
CA GLU A 399 4.23 -25.80 8.42
C GLU A 399 3.05 -26.50 9.12
N ILE A 400 2.89 -26.30 10.42
CA ILE A 400 1.91 -27.01 11.24
C ILE A 400 0.49 -26.87 10.65
N LEU A 401 0.17 -25.68 10.13
CA LEU A 401 -1.11 -25.41 9.47
C LEU A 401 -1.37 -26.35 8.29
N VAL A 402 -0.37 -26.71 7.47
CA VAL A 402 -0.54 -27.57 6.27
C VAL A 402 -1.15 -28.93 6.64
N GLY A 403 -0.68 -29.54 7.74
CA GLY A 403 -1.10 -30.90 8.10
C GLY A 403 -2.57 -30.98 8.55
N ARG A 404 -3.08 -29.91 9.16
CA ARG A 404 -4.36 -29.90 9.88
C ARG A 404 -5.42 -28.98 9.26
N ALA A 405 -5.03 -28.10 8.32
CA ALA A 405 -5.97 -27.23 7.64
C ALA A 405 -6.93 -28.01 6.72
N ASP A 406 -8.12 -27.44 6.57
CA ASP A 406 -9.10 -27.88 5.58
C ASP A 406 -8.75 -27.32 4.19
N TYR A 407 -9.01 -28.13 3.16
CA TYR A 407 -8.80 -27.77 1.77
C TYR A 407 -10.10 -27.85 0.97
N PRO A 408 -10.31 -26.97 -0.04
CA PRO A 408 -11.56 -26.89 -0.79
C PRO A 408 -11.93 -28.16 -1.57
N THR A 409 -10.93 -28.92 -2.04
CA THR A 409 -11.13 -30.13 -2.85
C THR A 409 -10.16 -31.24 -2.44
N PRO A 410 -10.50 -32.52 -2.69
CA PRO A 410 -9.59 -33.64 -2.41
C PRO A 410 -8.25 -33.55 -3.15
N SER A 411 -8.25 -33.15 -4.43
CA SER A 411 -7.04 -33.01 -5.25
C SER A 411 -6.09 -31.96 -4.68
N ILE A 412 -6.62 -30.79 -4.30
CA ILE A 412 -5.84 -29.74 -3.64
C ILE A 412 -5.29 -30.24 -2.31
N ALA A 413 -6.10 -30.95 -1.54
CA ALA A 413 -5.69 -31.49 -0.24
C ALA A 413 -4.56 -32.51 -0.37
N GLU A 414 -4.63 -33.39 -1.38
CA GLU A 414 -3.61 -34.39 -1.66
C GLU A 414 -2.27 -33.74 -2.01
N THR A 415 -2.24 -32.88 -3.04
CA THR A 415 -1.01 -32.19 -3.46
C THR A 415 -0.44 -31.33 -2.34
N SER A 416 -1.28 -30.55 -1.66
CA SER A 416 -0.82 -29.62 -0.61
C SER A 416 -0.23 -30.38 0.59
N ARG A 417 -0.78 -31.54 0.96
CA ARG A 417 -0.19 -32.37 2.03
C ARG A 417 1.05 -33.13 1.57
N ARG A 418 1.09 -33.55 0.29
CA ARG A 418 2.23 -34.28 -0.28
C ARG A 418 3.47 -33.40 -0.40
N PHE A 419 3.31 -32.12 -0.75
CA PHE A 419 4.41 -31.19 -1.06
C PHE A 419 4.62 -30.09 -0.01
N ARG A 420 3.60 -29.77 0.78
CA ARG A 420 3.70 -28.88 1.95
C ARG A 420 4.22 -27.48 1.61
N GLN A 421 3.64 -26.85 0.58
CA GLN A 421 4.06 -25.56 0.07
C GLN A 421 3.72 -24.41 1.03
N LEU A 422 4.72 -23.57 1.31
CA LEU A 422 4.61 -22.38 2.14
C LEU A 422 5.06 -21.13 1.36
N GLY A 423 4.67 -19.97 1.86
CA GLY A 423 5.07 -18.67 1.33
C GLY A 423 5.32 -17.67 2.44
N LEU A 424 6.45 -17.81 3.14
CA LEU A 424 6.94 -16.79 4.05
C LEU A 424 7.57 -15.64 3.25
N GLY A 425 7.18 -14.41 3.56
CA GLY A 425 7.71 -13.20 2.93
C GLY A 425 8.00 -12.12 3.94
N TYR A 426 8.25 -10.91 3.45
CA TYR A 426 8.40 -9.73 4.27
C TYR A 426 7.69 -8.52 3.67
N ALA A 427 7.47 -7.51 4.51
CA ALA A 427 6.95 -6.19 4.14
C ALA A 427 7.93 -5.10 4.62
N ASN A 428 7.70 -3.87 4.17
CA ASN A 428 8.45 -2.68 4.59
C ASN A 428 9.94 -2.64 4.18
N LEU A 429 10.34 -3.33 3.10
CA LEU A 429 11.69 -3.21 2.54
C LEU A 429 12.03 -1.76 2.18
N GLY A 430 11.11 -1.04 1.53
CA GLY A 430 11.32 0.37 1.21
C GLY A 430 11.50 1.24 2.45
N ALA A 431 10.71 1.02 3.50
CA ALA A 431 10.85 1.75 4.76
C ALA A 431 12.16 1.43 5.48
N LEU A 432 12.62 0.18 5.45
CA LEU A 432 13.92 -0.22 5.98
C LEU A 432 15.06 0.51 5.26
N LEU A 433 15.07 0.46 3.91
CA LEU A 433 16.10 1.14 3.11
C LEU A 433 16.10 2.65 3.35
N MET A 434 14.92 3.26 3.47
CA MET A 434 14.79 4.68 3.82
C MET A 434 15.37 5.01 5.19
N ALA A 435 15.10 4.18 6.21
CA ALA A 435 15.63 4.38 7.55
C ALA A 435 17.16 4.22 7.60
N LEU A 436 17.72 3.36 6.75
CA LEU A 436 19.16 3.17 6.57
C LEU A 436 19.82 4.25 5.68
N GLY A 437 19.02 5.11 5.04
CA GLY A 437 19.52 6.16 4.14
C GLY A 437 19.91 5.68 2.74
N TYR A 438 19.49 4.49 2.31
CA TYR A 438 19.76 3.96 0.97
C TYR A 438 18.61 4.27 -0.02
N PRO A 439 18.90 4.77 -1.23
CA PRO A 439 17.91 4.90 -2.28
C PRO A 439 17.37 3.52 -2.70
N TYR A 440 16.07 3.42 -2.98
CA TYR A 440 15.46 2.14 -3.36
C TYR A 440 16.05 1.57 -4.68
N ASP A 441 16.21 2.41 -5.71
CA ASP A 441 16.87 2.03 -6.96
C ASP A 441 18.37 2.32 -6.90
N SER A 442 19.07 1.54 -6.07
CA SER A 442 20.52 1.63 -5.92
C SER A 442 21.14 0.24 -5.86
N ALA A 443 22.45 0.15 -6.03
CA ALA A 443 23.16 -1.11 -5.89
C ALA A 443 23.06 -1.62 -4.45
N GLU A 444 23.15 -0.70 -3.49
CA GLU A 444 23.02 -0.92 -2.06
C GLU A 444 21.62 -1.43 -1.70
N GLY A 445 20.57 -0.82 -2.25
CA GLY A 445 19.19 -1.25 -2.06
C GLY A 445 18.94 -2.66 -2.61
N ARG A 446 19.50 -2.99 -3.77
CA ARG A 446 19.46 -4.35 -4.35
C ARG A 446 20.26 -5.35 -3.50
N ALA A 447 21.43 -4.96 -3.00
CA ALA A 447 22.27 -5.81 -2.15
C ALA A 447 21.55 -6.16 -0.83
N TRP A 448 20.95 -5.16 -0.16
CA TRP A 448 20.14 -5.36 1.05
C TRP A 448 18.92 -6.25 0.80
N ALA A 449 18.19 -6.02 -0.31
CA ALA A 449 17.06 -6.86 -0.68
C ALA A 449 17.49 -8.32 -0.93
N GLY A 450 18.63 -8.51 -1.63
CA GLY A 450 19.23 -9.81 -1.88
C GLY A 450 19.64 -10.51 -0.58
N ALA A 451 20.33 -9.81 0.32
CA ALA A 451 20.81 -10.37 1.58
C ALA A 451 19.67 -10.77 2.53
N LEU A 452 18.65 -9.92 2.69
CA LEU A 452 17.47 -10.20 3.51
C LEU A 452 16.64 -11.37 2.96
N THR A 453 16.41 -11.38 1.64
CA THR A 453 15.71 -12.48 0.97
C THR A 453 16.52 -13.77 1.12
N SER A 454 17.83 -13.71 0.91
CA SER A 454 18.73 -14.86 1.05
C SER A 454 18.67 -15.43 2.46
N LEU A 455 18.82 -14.60 3.50
CA LEU A 455 18.76 -15.04 4.89
C LEU A 455 17.40 -15.66 5.21
N MET A 456 16.30 -14.98 4.87
CA MET A 456 14.95 -15.49 5.11
C MET A 456 14.73 -16.87 4.45
N THR A 457 15.04 -16.98 3.16
CA THR A 457 14.78 -18.21 2.40
C THR A 457 15.72 -19.34 2.79
N GLY A 458 17.01 -19.06 2.96
CA GLY A 458 18.00 -20.06 3.39
C GLY A 458 17.67 -20.57 4.79
N HIS A 459 17.35 -19.68 5.72
CA HIS A 459 17.01 -20.07 7.08
C HIS A 459 15.68 -20.83 7.14
N ALA A 460 14.68 -20.45 6.34
CA ALA A 460 13.44 -21.21 6.22
C ALA A 460 13.69 -22.65 5.74
N TYR A 461 14.56 -22.87 4.75
CA TYR A 461 14.92 -24.22 4.32
C TYR A 461 15.79 -24.98 5.33
N ALA A 462 16.69 -24.32 6.05
CA ALA A 462 17.41 -24.92 7.18
C ALA A 462 16.44 -25.41 8.26
N THR A 463 15.45 -24.59 8.64
CA THR A 463 14.37 -24.98 9.56
C THR A 463 13.54 -26.12 9.00
N SER A 464 13.27 -26.13 7.68
CA SER A 464 12.58 -27.23 7.01
C SER A 464 13.36 -28.54 7.08
N ALA A 465 14.68 -28.51 6.90
CA ALA A 465 15.55 -29.69 7.01
C ALA A 465 15.64 -30.20 8.46
N ARG A 466 15.79 -29.30 9.45
CA ARG A 466 15.70 -29.65 10.88
C ARG A 466 14.36 -30.30 11.20
N THR A 467 13.26 -29.74 10.71
CA THR A 467 11.92 -30.33 10.88
C THR A 467 11.84 -31.72 10.24
N ALA A 468 12.45 -31.93 9.07
CA ALA A 468 12.50 -33.23 8.40
C ALA A 468 13.30 -34.28 9.18
N SER A 469 14.38 -33.90 9.87
CA SER A 469 15.15 -34.82 10.73
C SER A 469 14.28 -35.49 11.81
N ARG A 470 13.23 -34.78 12.27
CA ARG A 470 12.28 -35.28 13.27
C ARG A 470 11.05 -35.92 12.64
N MET A 471 10.48 -35.27 11.63
CA MET A 471 9.15 -35.55 11.08
C MET A 471 9.19 -36.37 9.79
N GLY A 472 10.38 -36.62 9.25
CA GLY A 472 10.61 -37.06 7.87
C GLY A 472 10.44 -35.92 6.86
N PRO A 473 11.04 -36.04 5.66
CA PRO A 473 10.82 -35.09 4.58
C PRO A 473 9.36 -35.10 4.09
N PHE A 474 8.98 -34.14 3.23
CA PHE A 474 7.66 -34.17 2.60
C PHE A 474 7.49 -35.44 1.74
N ALA A 475 6.26 -35.93 1.59
CA ALA A 475 6.01 -37.23 0.98
C ALA A 475 6.46 -37.33 -0.49
N GLY A 476 6.44 -36.21 -1.24
CA GLY A 476 6.98 -36.13 -2.60
C GLY A 476 8.50 -35.98 -2.70
N TYR A 477 9.25 -35.93 -1.58
CA TYR A 477 10.68 -35.62 -1.60
C TYR A 477 11.51 -36.71 -2.27
N ALA A 478 11.26 -37.98 -1.95
CA ALA A 478 12.06 -39.09 -2.50
C ALA A 478 12.06 -39.12 -4.04
N ASP A 479 10.93 -38.79 -4.67
CA ASP A 479 10.81 -38.72 -6.13
C ASP A 479 11.56 -37.51 -6.73
N ASN A 480 11.79 -36.47 -5.94
CA ASN A 480 12.30 -35.17 -6.39
C ASN A 480 13.61 -34.76 -5.70
N GLU A 481 14.26 -35.67 -4.97
CA GLU A 481 15.40 -35.37 -4.09
C GLU A 481 16.53 -34.65 -4.85
N GLU A 482 16.93 -35.20 -6.00
CA GLU A 482 17.98 -34.61 -6.83
C GLU A 482 17.63 -33.17 -7.25
N HIS A 483 16.39 -32.94 -7.69
CA HIS A 483 15.91 -31.65 -8.15
C HIS A 483 15.78 -30.64 -7.02
N MET A 484 15.24 -31.06 -5.87
CA MET A 484 15.16 -30.26 -4.66
C MET A 484 16.55 -29.79 -4.23
N LEU A 485 17.50 -30.72 -4.06
CA LEU A 485 18.87 -30.41 -3.66
C LEU A 485 19.62 -29.58 -4.73
N ARG A 486 19.33 -29.76 -6.01
CA ARG A 486 19.86 -28.91 -7.08
C ARG A 486 19.38 -27.46 -6.91
N VAL A 487 18.09 -27.24 -6.70
CA VAL A 487 17.53 -25.89 -6.50
C VAL A 487 18.09 -25.23 -5.24
N LEU A 488 18.21 -25.96 -4.13
CA LEU A 488 18.84 -25.41 -2.91
C LEU A 488 20.29 -24.99 -3.17
N ARG A 489 21.07 -25.79 -3.92
CA ARG A 489 22.44 -25.42 -4.31
C ARG A 489 22.46 -24.20 -5.23
N MET A 490 21.53 -24.09 -6.18
CA MET A 490 21.43 -22.91 -7.04
C MET A 490 21.18 -21.63 -6.23
N HIS A 491 20.29 -21.67 -5.23
CA HIS A 491 20.06 -20.54 -4.35
C HIS A 491 21.25 -20.22 -3.44
N ARG A 492 21.93 -21.23 -2.88
CA ARG A 492 23.19 -21.06 -2.16
C ARG A 492 24.22 -20.37 -3.04
N ASP A 493 24.45 -20.87 -4.25
CA ASP A 493 25.45 -20.32 -5.15
C ASP A 493 25.11 -18.86 -5.52
N ALA A 494 23.82 -18.53 -5.71
CA ALA A 494 23.36 -17.16 -5.91
C ALA A 494 23.56 -16.26 -4.67
N SER A 495 23.42 -16.80 -3.45
CA SER A 495 23.68 -16.07 -2.20
C SER A 495 25.14 -15.63 -2.08
N HIS A 496 26.09 -16.45 -2.53
CA HIS A 496 27.50 -16.10 -2.56
C HIS A 496 27.88 -15.13 -3.70
N GLN A 497 26.94 -14.80 -4.57
CA GLN A 497 27.14 -13.91 -5.73
C GLN A 497 26.30 -12.62 -5.61
N ILE A 498 25.85 -12.25 -4.41
CA ILE A 498 25.14 -10.99 -4.21
C ILE A 498 26.08 -9.81 -4.53
N ASP A 499 25.75 -9.09 -5.60
CA ASP A 499 26.47 -7.88 -6.02
C ASP A 499 26.35 -6.77 -4.97
N GLY A 500 27.43 -5.99 -4.79
CA GLY A 500 27.44 -4.89 -3.82
C GLY A 500 27.45 -5.32 -2.36
N ALA A 501 27.97 -6.53 -2.07
CA ALA A 501 28.11 -7.10 -0.73
C ALA A 501 28.71 -6.14 0.32
N ASP A 502 29.63 -5.26 -0.09
CA ASP A 502 30.28 -4.26 0.78
C ASP A 502 29.29 -3.23 1.37
N ALA A 503 28.10 -3.08 0.78
CA ALA A 503 27.05 -2.17 1.23
C ALA A 503 26.11 -2.77 2.29
N VAL A 504 26.27 -4.06 2.60
CA VAL A 504 25.45 -4.79 3.57
C VAL A 504 26.32 -5.12 4.79
N PRO A 505 25.78 -5.04 6.03
CA PRO A 505 26.49 -5.51 7.21
C PRO A 505 27.04 -6.93 7.01
N PRO A 506 28.33 -7.18 7.27
CA PRO A 506 28.93 -8.51 7.06
C PRO A 506 28.21 -9.62 7.82
N GLU A 507 27.67 -9.30 8.99
CA GLU A 507 26.87 -10.22 9.82
C GLU A 507 25.60 -10.69 9.11
N LEU A 508 24.87 -9.79 8.44
CA LEU A 508 23.65 -10.14 7.69
C LEU A 508 23.98 -11.00 6.47
N LEU A 509 25.04 -10.66 5.74
CA LEU A 509 25.46 -11.41 4.55
C LEU A 509 25.96 -12.81 4.94
N THR A 510 26.80 -12.89 5.96
CA THR A 510 27.37 -14.16 6.47
C THR A 510 26.26 -15.06 6.99
N ALA A 511 25.32 -14.53 7.79
CA ALA A 511 24.18 -15.30 8.27
C ALA A 511 23.34 -15.86 7.10
N GLY A 512 23.15 -15.07 6.03
CA GLY A 512 22.44 -15.54 4.84
C GLY A 512 23.15 -16.68 4.12
N GLN A 513 24.47 -16.61 3.99
CA GLN A 513 25.31 -17.64 3.35
C GLN A 513 25.37 -18.92 4.20
N GLU A 514 25.63 -18.80 5.50
CA GLU A 514 25.65 -19.91 6.45
C GLU A 514 24.29 -20.62 6.55
N ALA A 515 23.19 -19.86 6.45
CA ALA A 515 21.85 -20.43 6.42
C ALA A 515 21.64 -21.31 5.17
N TRP A 516 22.16 -20.91 4.01
CA TRP A 516 22.11 -21.74 2.80
C TRP A 516 23.05 -22.95 2.83
N ASP A 517 24.26 -22.78 3.36
CA ASP A 517 25.18 -23.91 3.57
C ASP A 517 24.56 -24.95 4.50
N THR A 518 23.92 -24.50 5.58
CA THR A 518 23.15 -25.34 6.50
C THR A 518 21.97 -26.00 5.79
N ALA A 519 21.17 -25.24 5.03
CA ALA A 519 20.02 -25.78 4.30
C ALA A 519 20.42 -26.88 3.30
N VAL A 520 21.54 -26.72 2.58
CA VAL A 520 22.05 -27.72 1.64
C VAL A 520 22.61 -28.93 2.39
N ARG A 521 23.44 -28.72 3.43
CA ARG A 521 24.03 -29.80 4.22
C ARG A 521 22.95 -30.65 4.89
N ASP A 522 22.10 -30.01 5.68
CA ASP A 522 21.06 -30.69 6.47
C ASP A 522 19.96 -31.24 5.54
N GLY A 523 19.65 -30.53 4.44
CA GLY A 523 18.73 -31.03 3.42
C GLY A 523 19.25 -32.28 2.72
N THR A 524 20.58 -32.41 2.53
CA THR A 524 21.19 -33.64 1.98
C THR A 524 21.16 -34.78 2.99
N GLU A 525 21.33 -34.49 4.28
CA GLU A 525 21.38 -35.51 5.34
C GLU A 525 19.99 -36.04 5.73
N PHE A 526 19.01 -35.13 5.87
CA PHE A 526 17.70 -35.44 6.44
C PHE A 526 16.54 -35.29 5.45
N GLY A 527 16.80 -34.72 4.27
CA GLY A 527 15.77 -34.19 3.39
C GLY A 527 15.19 -32.87 3.89
N VAL A 528 14.16 -32.37 3.21
CA VAL A 528 13.42 -31.17 3.63
C VAL A 528 11.93 -31.46 3.85
N ARG A 529 11.31 -30.71 4.74
CA ARG A 529 9.89 -30.87 5.09
C ARG A 529 8.94 -30.14 4.13
N ASN A 530 9.43 -29.20 3.33
CA ASN A 530 8.62 -28.33 2.47
C ASN A 530 9.25 -28.22 1.09
N SER A 531 8.45 -28.39 0.03
CA SER A 531 8.93 -28.22 -1.34
C SER A 531 9.07 -26.76 -1.76
N GLN A 532 8.40 -25.83 -1.08
CA GLN A 532 8.49 -24.38 -1.30
C GLN A 532 8.40 -23.66 0.04
N SER A 533 9.24 -22.64 0.26
CA SER A 533 9.36 -21.95 1.54
C SER A 533 8.90 -20.49 1.54
N THR A 534 9.27 -19.68 0.54
CA THR A 534 9.13 -18.21 0.58
C THR A 534 8.56 -17.56 -0.69
N VAL A 535 7.83 -16.45 -0.54
CA VAL A 535 7.31 -15.59 -1.65
C VAL A 535 7.21 -14.11 -1.20
N LEU A 536 7.04 -13.15 -2.12
CA LEU A 536 6.80 -11.72 -1.80
C LEU A 536 5.46 -11.22 -2.40
N ALA A 537 4.60 -10.56 -1.60
CA ALA A 537 3.23 -10.15 -1.98
C ALA A 537 3.01 -8.60 -2.00
N PRO A 538 2.01 -8.03 -2.74
CA PRO A 538 1.86 -6.58 -2.96
C PRO A 538 1.35 -5.68 -1.80
N THR A 539 1.84 -4.41 -1.72
CA THR A 539 1.42 -3.23 -0.87
C THR A 539 1.68 -1.87 -1.62
N GLY A 540 1.09 -0.65 -1.37
CA GLY A 540 1.35 0.59 -2.22
C GLY A 540 1.17 2.06 -1.61
N CYS A 541 1.11 3.16 -2.46
CA CYS A 541 0.61 4.66 -2.53
C CYS A 541 1.20 5.98 -1.86
N LEU A 542 0.49 7.15 -1.86
CA LEU A 542 0.94 8.60 -1.87
C LEU A 542 0.95 9.36 -0.49
N VAL A 543 1.53 10.59 -0.43
CA VAL A 543 1.72 11.43 0.79
C VAL A 543 0.71 12.56 1.02
N GLY A 544 0.35 12.83 2.30
CA GLY A 544 -0.78 13.71 2.69
C GLY A 544 -0.58 15.23 2.61
N GLY A 545 0.64 15.73 2.36
CA GLY A 545 0.92 17.17 2.28
C GLY A 545 0.56 17.82 0.93
N SER A 546 0.28 17.02 -0.10
CA SER A 546 0.04 17.52 -1.46
C SER A 546 -1.25 18.36 -1.53
N LEU A 547 -1.18 19.53 -2.18
CA LEU A 547 -2.34 20.32 -2.51
C LEU A 547 -3.05 19.73 -3.73
N VAL A 548 -4.37 19.57 -3.64
CA VAL A 548 -5.23 19.03 -4.70
C VAL A 548 -6.25 20.10 -5.08
N ALA A 549 -6.43 20.34 -6.38
CA ALA A 549 -7.47 21.24 -6.86
C ALA A 549 -8.83 20.54 -6.82
N THR A 550 -9.80 21.13 -6.12
CA THR A 550 -11.14 20.57 -5.94
C THR A 550 -12.22 21.63 -6.11
N ASP A 551 -13.47 21.20 -6.24
CA ASP A 551 -14.62 22.09 -6.25
C ASP A 551 -14.80 22.81 -4.90
N GLN A 552 -14.08 22.37 -3.86
CA GLN A 552 -13.96 23.02 -2.55
C GLN A 552 -12.79 24.02 -2.49
N GLY A 553 -12.12 24.28 -3.61
CA GLY A 553 -10.90 25.08 -3.67
C GLY A 553 -9.64 24.22 -3.65
N LEU A 554 -8.51 24.85 -3.36
CA LEU A 554 -7.26 24.11 -3.15
C LEU A 554 -7.31 23.50 -1.76
N VAL A 555 -7.27 22.17 -1.67
CA VAL A 555 -7.34 21.47 -0.39
C VAL A 555 -6.07 20.67 -0.19
N ARG A 556 -5.65 20.47 1.07
CA ARG A 556 -4.56 19.51 1.33
C ARG A 556 -5.14 18.12 1.19
N LEU A 557 -4.36 17.20 0.63
CA LEU A 557 -4.79 15.80 0.50
C LEU A 557 -5.21 15.25 1.87
N ARG A 558 -4.48 15.59 2.95
CA ARG A 558 -4.85 15.23 4.33
C ARG A 558 -6.08 15.94 4.91
N SER A 559 -6.61 16.99 4.28
CA SER A 559 -7.80 17.69 4.76
C SER A 559 -9.08 17.17 4.11
N VAL A 560 -8.97 16.47 2.97
CA VAL A 560 -10.08 15.79 2.31
C VAL A 560 -10.27 14.35 2.75
N GLY A 561 -9.28 13.77 3.44
CA GLY A 561 -9.42 12.52 4.17
C GLY A 561 -8.31 12.39 5.21
N ASP A 562 -8.59 11.66 6.28
CA ASP A 562 -7.71 11.41 7.41
C ASP A 562 -6.52 10.53 6.97
N PRO A 563 -5.31 11.06 6.77
CA PRO A 563 -4.16 10.28 6.32
C PRO A 563 -3.71 9.22 7.35
N ASP A 564 -4.17 9.35 8.60
CA ASP A 564 -3.92 8.41 9.70
C ASP A 564 -5.15 7.50 9.96
N GLY A 565 -6.21 7.71 9.17
CA GLY A 565 -7.50 7.04 9.25
C GLY A 565 -7.60 5.79 8.38
N ALA A 566 -8.84 5.40 8.05
CA ALA A 566 -9.11 4.16 7.32
C ALA A 566 -8.45 4.13 5.93
N LYS A 567 -7.97 2.95 5.52
CA LYS A 567 -7.35 2.72 4.20
C LYS A 567 -8.23 3.18 3.04
N TRP A 568 -9.53 2.88 3.12
CA TRP A 568 -10.54 3.46 2.26
C TRP A 568 -11.42 4.32 3.14
N GLN A 569 -11.26 5.62 2.97
CA GLN A 569 -12.21 6.59 3.41
C GLN A 569 -13.05 6.97 2.23
N ASN A 570 -14.19 7.55 2.53
CA ASN A 570 -15.01 7.97 1.46
C ASN A 570 -15.50 9.37 1.65
N VAL A 571 -15.55 10.03 0.50
CA VAL A 571 -15.42 11.46 0.33
C VAL A 571 -16.28 11.79 -0.87
N SER A 572 -16.90 12.97 -0.91
CA SER A 572 -17.63 13.45 -2.09
C SER A 572 -17.27 14.90 -2.23
N PHE A 573 -16.43 15.14 -3.22
CA PHE A 573 -16.07 16.45 -3.72
C PHE A 573 -15.57 16.28 -5.15
N GLY A 574 -15.80 17.27 -5.98
CA GLY A 574 -15.19 17.32 -7.30
C GLY A 574 -13.68 17.57 -7.20
N VAL A 575 -12.85 16.77 -7.85
CA VAL A 575 -11.44 17.05 -8.15
C VAL A 575 -11.38 17.71 -9.52
N LEU A 576 -10.68 18.83 -9.65
CA LEU A 576 -10.48 19.45 -10.95
C LEU A 576 -9.41 18.67 -11.72
N THR A 577 -9.78 18.15 -12.88
CA THR A 577 -8.87 17.52 -13.84
C THR A 577 -8.81 18.33 -15.12
N ASP A 578 -7.92 17.95 -16.01
CA ASP A 578 -7.80 18.50 -17.36
C ASP A 578 -9.02 18.26 -18.26
N GLU A 579 -9.91 17.35 -17.85
CA GLU A 579 -11.17 17.03 -18.53
C GLU A 579 -12.39 17.66 -17.83
N GLY A 580 -12.16 18.53 -16.83
CA GLY A 580 -13.20 19.17 -16.02
C GLY A 580 -13.27 18.62 -14.59
N THR A 581 -14.32 18.98 -13.85
CA THR A 581 -14.51 18.52 -12.47
C THR A 581 -15.02 17.08 -12.44
N GLN A 582 -14.28 16.19 -11.78
CA GLN A 582 -14.61 14.76 -11.61
C GLN A 582 -14.91 14.45 -10.16
N GLU A 583 -15.95 13.69 -9.84
CA GLU A 583 -16.26 13.36 -8.44
C GLU A 583 -15.23 12.37 -7.86
N ALA A 584 -14.56 12.77 -6.78
CA ALA A 584 -13.83 11.84 -5.94
C ALA A 584 -14.81 11.23 -4.94
N SER A 585 -15.02 9.91 -5.02
CA SER A 585 -15.93 9.15 -4.15
C SER A 585 -15.19 8.42 -3.02
N ARG A 586 -13.87 8.25 -3.14
CA ARG A 586 -13.00 7.54 -2.20
C ARG A 586 -11.70 8.31 -1.96
N PHE A 587 -11.25 8.30 -0.72
CA PHE A 587 -9.92 8.74 -0.30
C PHE A 587 -9.13 7.54 0.19
N TYR A 588 -7.96 7.33 -0.40
CA TYR A 588 -7.20 6.10 -0.23
C TYR A 588 -5.89 6.36 0.51
N VAL A 589 -5.77 5.82 1.72
CA VAL A 589 -4.57 5.92 2.56
C VAL A 589 -3.74 4.67 2.36
N ASN A 590 -2.51 4.83 1.88
CA ASN A 590 -1.69 3.68 1.53
C ASN A 590 -0.39 3.55 2.35
N GLY A 591 -0.16 4.45 3.30
CA GLY A 591 1.00 4.40 4.19
C GLY A 591 2.21 5.12 3.61
N LEU A 592 3.38 4.85 4.17
CA LEU A 592 4.64 5.52 3.80
C LEU A 592 5.31 4.80 2.62
N GLU A 593 5.65 5.56 1.58
CA GLU A 593 6.09 5.05 0.27
C GLU A 593 7.04 6.05 -0.39
N GLN A 594 7.86 5.56 -1.33
CA GLN A 594 8.84 6.39 -2.03
C GLN A 594 8.18 7.37 -2.99
N VAL A 595 8.57 8.64 -2.91
CA VAL A 595 8.12 9.72 -3.80
C VAL A 595 9.25 10.26 -4.66
N VAL A 596 8.92 10.70 -5.87
CA VAL A 596 9.76 11.50 -6.74
C VAL A 596 9.39 12.96 -6.53
N ASP A 597 10.39 13.78 -6.20
CA ASP A 597 10.27 15.23 -6.04
C ASP A 597 10.64 15.92 -7.36
N VAL A 598 9.66 16.55 -8.01
CA VAL A 598 9.86 17.29 -9.25
C VAL A 598 9.92 18.77 -8.91
N ARG A 599 11.05 19.41 -9.24
CA ARG A 599 11.22 20.86 -9.11
C ARG A 599 11.37 21.48 -10.48
N THR A 600 10.47 22.39 -10.80
CA THR A 600 10.54 23.15 -12.05
C THR A 600 11.63 24.22 -11.97
N SER A 601 12.09 24.71 -13.12
CA SER A 601 13.06 25.82 -13.19
C SER A 601 12.57 27.13 -12.55
N ARG A 602 11.25 27.27 -12.37
CA ARG A 602 10.62 28.40 -11.66
C ARG A 602 10.44 28.14 -10.16
N GLY A 603 10.90 27.00 -9.65
CA GLY A 603 10.87 26.67 -8.24
C GLY A 603 9.55 26.07 -7.73
N TYR A 604 8.56 25.83 -8.60
CA TYR A 604 7.39 25.02 -8.25
C TYR A 604 7.79 23.58 -7.97
N ARG A 605 7.16 22.97 -6.97
CA ARG A 605 7.43 21.62 -6.53
C ARG A 605 6.17 20.75 -6.67
N ILE A 606 6.33 19.56 -7.24
CA ILE A 606 5.29 18.54 -7.31
C ILE A 606 5.91 17.22 -6.86
N ALA A 607 5.26 16.49 -5.95
CA ALA A 607 5.74 15.21 -5.46
C ALA A 607 4.68 14.12 -5.59
N GLY A 608 5.08 12.93 -6.04
CA GLY A 608 4.19 11.77 -6.19
C GLY A 608 4.98 10.48 -6.17
N THR A 609 4.35 9.32 -5.93
CA THR A 609 5.12 8.06 -5.95
C THR A 609 5.62 7.74 -7.35
N THR A 610 6.66 6.92 -7.42
CA THR A 610 7.28 6.46 -8.68
C THR A 610 6.27 5.98 -9.73
N LYS A 611 5.15 5.40 -9.29
CA LYS A 611 4.08 4.84 -10.14
C LYS A 611 3.01 5.84 -10.57
N HIS A 612 2.85 6.96 -9.85
CA HIS A 612 1.88 7.98 -10.23
C HIS A 612 2.28 8.62 -11.55
N ARG A 613 1.31 9.14 -12.29
CA ARG A 613 1.54 9.81 -13.57
C ARG A 613 1.32 11.31 -13.43
N ILE A 614 2.09 12.07 -14.18
CA ILE A 614 1.93 13.50 -14.40
C ILE A 614 1.86 13.76 -15.90
N LYS A 615 1.13 14.78 -16.33
CA LYS A 615 1.20 15.22 -17.72
C LYS A 615 2.54 15.89 -18.01
N THR A 616 3.02 15.67 -19.22
CA THR A 616 4.17 16.34 -19.82
C THR A 616 3.81 16.76 -21.24
N ILE A 617 4.55 17.71 -21.79
CA ILE A 617 4.50 18.05 -23.21
C ILE A 617 5.67 17.35 -23.88
N ASP A 618 5.40 16.54 -24.90
CA ASP A 618 6.45 15.89 -25.69
C ASP A 618 7.11 16.84 -26.71
N ASP A 619 8.07 16.32 -27.48
CA ASP A 619 8.82 17.09 -28.48
C ASP A 619 7.94 17.60 -29.64
N HIS A 620 6.73 17.04 -29.79
CA HIS A 620 5.75 17.45 -30.80
C HIS A 620 4.76 18.49 -30.28
N GLY A 621 4.84 18.85 -28.99
CA GLY A 621 3.92 19.79 -28.36
C GLY A 621 2.62 19.16 -27.85
N GLU A 622 2.53 17.84 -27.85
CA GLU A 622 1.33 17.10 -27.44
C GLU A 622 1.37 16.76 -25.95
N TRP A 623 0.18 16.73 -25.33
CA TRP A 623 0.04 16.37 -23.92
C TRP A 623 0.12 14.85 -23.74
N VAL A 624 1.14 14.37 -23.02
CA VAL A 624 1.33 12.94 -22.74
C VAL A 624 1.47 12.67 -21.25
N TRP A 625 0.87 11.59 -20.76
CA TRP A 625 1.06 11.14 -19.38
C TRP A 625 2.38 10.39 -19.24
N ARG A 626 3.25 10.81 -18.32
CA ARG A 626 4.48 10.09 -17.92
C ARG A 626 4.42 9.73 -16.45
N ARG A 627 5.01 8.60 -16.06
CA ARG A 627 5.16 8.30 -14.62
C ARG A 627 6.14 9.28 -13.99
N PHE A 628 5.96 9.55 -12.71
CA PHE A 628 6.88 10.37 -11.92
C PHE A 628 8.32 9.84 -12.00
N ALA A 629 8.52 8.50 -12.00
CA ALA A 629 9.84 7.89 -12.18
C ALA A 629 10.45 8.06 -13.58
N ASP A 630 9.62 8.33 -14.58
CA ASP A 630 10.02 8.44 -15.98
C ASP A 630 10.35 9.88 -16.37
N LEU A 631 10.11 10.85 -15.49
CA LEU A 631 10.47 12.25 -15.72
C LEU A 631 11.98 12.43 -15.78
N ARG A 632 12.41 13.29 -16.70
CA ARG A 632 13.81 13.70 -16.85
C ARG A 632 13.92 15.21 -16.68
N PRO A 633 15.11 15.73 -16.29
CA PRO A 633 15.40 17.14 -16.43
C PRO A 633 15.04 17.61 -17.85
N ASP A 634 14.51 18.84 -17.94
CA ASP A 634 14.01 19.47 -19.17
C ASP A 634 12.65 18.98 -19.70
N ASP A 635 12.07 17.91 -19.15
CA ASP A 635 10.67 17.56 -19.43
C ASP A 635 9.73 18.71 -19.04
N ARG A 636 8.84 19.09 -19.96
CA ARG A 636 7.90 20.18 -19.76
C ARG A 636 6.64 19.67 -19.06
N VAL A 637 6.53 19.92 -17.76
CA VAL A 637 5.30 19.67 -17.00
C VAL A 637 4.38 20.90 -17.02
N PRO A 638 3.05 20.74 -17.09
CA PRO A 638 2.13 21.84 -16.90
C PRO A 638 2.19 22.34 -15.46
N LEU A 639 2.24 23.65 -15.28
CA LEU A 639 2.05 24.25 -13.95
C LEU A 639 0.56 24.25 -13.55
N ALA A 640 -0.34 24.39 -14.53
CA ALA A 640 -1.78 24.31 -14.36
C ALA A 640 -2.43 23.80 -15.65
N LEU A 641 -3.44 22.93 -15.53
CA LEU A 641 -4.25 22.44 -16.65
C LEU A 641 -5.69 22.95 -16.42
N GLY A 642 -6.03 24.10 -17.01
CA GLY A 642 -7.33 24.75 -16.78
C GLY A 642 -7.33 25.76 -15.62
N GLN A 643 -8.51 26.04 -15.04
CA GLN A 643 -8.64 26.93 -13.89
C GLN A 643 -8.32 26.19 -12.59
N LEU A 644 -7.36 26.70 -11.81
CA LEU A 644 -7.06 26.20 -10.45
C LEU A 644 -8.07 26.68 -9.39
N ILE A 645 -8.98 27.59 -9.78
CA ILE A 645 -10.01 28.18 -8.94
C ILE A 645 -11.36 27.86 -9.57
N GLY A 646 -12.26 27.24 -8.80
CA GLY A 646 -13.64 26.98 -9.19
C GLY A 646 -14.59 28.08 -8.72
N THR A 647 -15.86 27.73 -8.44
CA THR A 647 -16.86 28.68 -7.94
C THR A 647 -16.55 29.12 -6.50
N PRO A 648 -16.60 30.43 -6.17
CA PRO A 648 -16.46 30.92 -4.80
C PRO A 648 -17.42 30.26 -3.81
N LYS A 649 -16.92 29.95 -2.61
CA LYS A 649 -17.65 29.30 -1.52
C LYS A 649 -17.62 30.11 -0.25
N VAL A 650 -18.73 30.07 0.49
CA VAL A 650 -18.82 30.68 1.82
C VAL A 650 -18.21 29.72 2.84
N VAL A 651 -17.11 30.12 3.47
CA VAL A 651 -16.50 29.37 4.57
C VAL A 651 -17.02 29.91 5.90
N VAL A 652 -17.73 29.09 6.66
CA VAL A 652 -18.26 29.42 8.00
C VAL A 652 -17.15 29.28 9.04
N LEU A 653 -17.06 30.25 9.96
CA LEU A 653 -16.06 30.28 11.03
C LEU A 653 -16.69 29.86 12.37
N PRO A 654 -15.90 29.27 13.29
CA PRO A 654 -16.38 28.90 14.63
C PRO A 654 -17.05 30.08 15.36
N PRO A 655 -18.08 29.82 16.19
CA PRO A 655 -18.67 30.84 17.04
C PRO A 655 -17.69 31.27 18.14
N LEU A 656 -17.86 32.50 18.62
CA LEU A 656 -17.09 33.01 19.76
C LEU A 656 -17.45 32.23 21.03
N SER A 657 -16.44 31.77 21.77
CA SER A 657 -16.60 31.03 23.03
C SER A 657 -17.46 31.80 24.05
N GLU A 658 -18.41 31.10 24.68
CA GLU A 658 -19.20 31.58 25.82
C GLU A 658 -18.53 31.29 27.18
N LYS A 659 -17.46 30.47 27.20
CA LYS A 659 -16.98 29.84 28.45
C LYS A 659 -16.17 30.74 29.39
N MET A 660 -15.72 31.92 28.96
CA MET A 660 -14.95 32.84 29.81
C MET A 660 -15.25 34.28 29.41
N ALA A 661 -16.07 34.98 30.21
CA ALA A 661 -16.12 36.43 30.22
C ALA A 661 -15.42 36.92 31.49
N TRP A 662 -14.22 37.48 31.36
CA TRP A 662 -13.53 38.08 32.50
C TRP A 662 -14.24 39.38 32.90
N ALA A 663 -14.34 39.65 34.20
CA ALA A 663 -14.91 40.90 34.68
C ALA A 663 -14.04 42.09 34.20
N GLY A 664 -14.54 42.84 33.20
CA GLY A 664 -13.86 43.97 32.58
C GLY A 664 -13.45 43.78 31.11
N GLU A 665 -13.79 42.66 30.46
CA GLU A 665 -13.50 42.46 29.03
C GLU A 665 -14.47 43.26 28.13
N HIS A 666 -13.92 43.94 27.11
CA HIS A 666 -14.71 44.71 26.14
C HIS A 666 -15.64 43.80 25.31
N HIS A 667 -16.76 44.35 24.84
CA HIS A 667 -17.67 43.62 23.95
C HIS A 667 -16.98 43.38 22.60
N VAL A 668 -16.61 42.12 22.35
CA VAL A 668 -15.97 41.69 21.11
C VAL A 668 -16.98 40.93 20.25
N THR A 669 -17.08 41.32 18.99
CA THR A 669 -17.77 40.55 17.95
C THR A 669 -16.75 39.77 17.13
N THR A 670 -17.16 38.70 16.46
CA THR A 670 -16.28 38.00 15.51
C THR A 670 -17.07 37.65 14.25
N PRO A 671 -16.44 37.72 13.06
CA PRO A 671 -17.07 37.31 11.82
C PRO A 671 -17.52 35.84 11.87
N THR A 672 -18.68 35.55 11.30
CA THR A 672 -19.20 34.17 11.18
C THR A 672 -18.77 33.48 9.89
N ARG A 673 -18.12 34.21 8.98
CA ARG A 673 -17.65 33.72 7.68
C ARG A 673 -16.34 34.38 7.28
N MET A 674 -15.54 33.69 6.46
CA MET A 674 -14.34 34.26 5.86
C MET A 674 -14.73 35.39 4.89
N SER A 675 -14.22 36.60 5.12
CA SER A 675 -14.39 37.77 4.24
C SER A 675 -13.05 38.23 3.67
N HIS A 676 -13.07 39.14 2.71
CA HIS A 676 -11.85 39.71 2.12
C HIS A 676 -11.07 40.51 3.18
N GLU A 677 -11.76 41.29 4.00
CA GLU A 677 -11.17 42.08 5.09
C GLU A 677 -10.52 41.19 6.15
N LEU A 678 -11.16 40.09 6.53
CA LEU A 678 -10.59 39.13 7.46
C LEU A 678 -9.38 38.41 6.85
N ALA A 679 -9.46 38.01 5.59
CA ALA A 679 -8.36 37.36 4.89
C ALA A 679 -7.13 38.27 4.79
N GLU A 680 -7.31 39.56 4.52
CA GLU A 680 -6.26 40.58 4.56
C GLU A 680 -5.58 40.66 5.92
N LEU A 681 -6.36 40.77 7.00
CA LEU A 681 -5.81 40.83 8.35
C LEU A 681 -5.04 39.53 8.71
N VAL A 682 -5.56 38.37 8.30
CA VAL A 682 -4.91 37.07 8.49
C VAL A 682 -3.61 36.98 7.68
N GLY A 683 -3.59 37.49 6.45
CA GLY A 683 -2.39 37.60 5.63
C GLY A 683 -1.30 38.42 6.30
N TYR A 684 -1.66 39.61 6.78
CA TYR A 684 -0.75 40.49 7.53
C TYR A 684 -0.23 39.79 8.79
N PHE A 685 -1.12 39.10 9.53
CA PHE A 685 -0.74 38.32 10.70
C PHE A 685 0.27 37.21 10.38
N MET A 686 0.14 36.54 9.22
CA MET A 686 1.09 35.48 8.82
C MET A 686 2.49 36.02 8.50
N GLY A 687 2.59 37.27 8.05
CA GLY A 687 3.87 37.97 7.96
C GLY A 687 4.35 38.42 9.34
N ASP A 688 3.86 39.58 9.78
CA ASP A 688 4.35 40.30 10.97
C ASP A 688 3.44 40.23 12.22
N GLY A 689 2.57 39.22 12.28
CA GLY A 689 1.72 38.96 13.44
C GLY A 689 2.30 37.98 14.45
N SER A 690 1.86 38.13 15.70
CA SER A 690 2.10 37.21 16.81
C SER A 690 0.88 37.12 17.72
N LEU A 691 0.58 35.90 18.16
CA LEU A 691 -0.51 35.62 19.09
C LEU A 691 0.00 35.62 20.52
N HIS A 692 -0.70 36.33 21.40
CA HIS A 692 -0.46 36.37 22.83
C HIS A 692 -1.67 35.88 23.60
N ALA A 693 -1.48 35.46 24.86
CA ALA A 693 -2.57 34.99 25.71
C ALA A 693 -3.69 36.02 25.92
N ARG A 694 -3.41 37.32 25.67
CA ARG A 694 -4.36 38.42 25.85
C ARG A 694 -4.76 39.13 24.55
N GLY A 695 -4.42 38.57 23.39
CA GLY A 695 -4.75 39.21 22.11
C GLY A 695 -3.77 38.97 20.97
N LEU A 696 -3.92 39.78 19.93
CA LEU A 696 -3.06 39.78 18.75
C LEU A 696 -2.10 40.96 18.82
N ARG A 697 -0.87 40.78 18.36
CA ARG A 697 0.09 41.87 18.12
C ARG A 697 0.56 41.79 16.68
N LEU A 698 0.47 42.91 15.97
CA LEU A 698 0.99 43.11 14.62
C LEU A 698 2.11 44.14 14.68
N CYS A 699 3.20 43.90 13.96
CA CYS A 699 4.29 44.86 13.83
C CYS A 699 4.16 45.58 12.48
N VAL A 700 4.25 46.91 12.50
CA VAL A 700 4.22 47.77 11.31
C VAL A 700 5.51 48.58 11.28
N THR A 701 6.15 48.72 10.12
CA THR A 701 7.40 49.50 10.02
C THR A 701 7.16 50.96 10.39
N ASP A 702 8.15 51.59 11.03
CA ASP A 702 8.06 53.00 11.42
C ASP A 702 7.94 53.91 10.18
N GLY A 703 6.91 54.76 10.15
CA GLY A 703 6.58 55.62 9.01
C GLY A 703 5.42 55.15 8.12
N ASP A 704 4.96 53.90 8.26
CA ASP A 704 3.81 53.35 7.52
C ASP A 704 2.49 53.62 8.27
N ASP A 705 2.21 54.90 8.51
CA ASP A 705 1.04 55.35 9.29
C ASP A 705 -0.30 54.95 8.67
N ASP A 706 -0.34 54.80 7.35
CA ASP A 706 -1.51 54.36 6.59
C ASP A 706 -1.82 52.87 6.84
N VAL A 707 -0.80 52.04 7.01
CA VAL A 707 -0.96 50.62 7.40
C VAL A 707 -1.52 50.52 8.82
N VAL A 708 -1.02 51.33 9.76
CA VAL A 708 -1.57 51.40 11.13
C VAL A 708 -3.05 51.79 11.09
N GLN A 709 -3.41 52.82 10.32
CA GLN A 709 -4.81 53.24 10.14
C GLN A 709 -5.67 52.14 9.49
N ARG A 710 -5.13 51.39 8.52
CA ARG A 710 -5.86 50.28 7.90
C ARG A 710 -6.12 49.17 8.91
N LEU A 711 -5.14 48.80 9.72
CA LEU A 711 -5.30 47.79 10.78
C LEU A 711 -6.30 48.25 11.85
N GLU A 712 -6.33 49.55 12.19
CA GLU A 712 -7.34 50.15 13.07
C GLU A 712 -8.76 49.97 12.53
N VAL A 713 -8.96 50.28 11.25
CA VAL A 713 -10.25 50.11 10.57
C VAL A 713 -10.67 48.65 10.58
N LEU A 714 -9.78 47.73 10.18
CA LEU A 714 -10.05 46.29 10.16
C LEU A 714 -10.41 45.76 11.55
N ALA A 715 -9.67 46.16 12.60
CA ALA A 715 -9.94 45.73 13.96
C ALA A 715 -11.32 46.21 14.46
N LYS A 716 -11.67 47.45 14.13
CA LYS A 716 -12.96 48.04 14.49
C LYS A 716 -14.12 47.38 13.74
N GLU A 717 -13.99 47.18 12.44
CA GLU A 717 -15.04 46.60 11.59
C GLU A 717 -15.27 45.12 11.87
N LEU A 718 -14.20 44.34 12.02
CA LEU A 718 -14.31 42.90 12.23
C LEU A 718 -14.67 42.56 13.68
N PHE A 719 -14.12 43.29 14.66
CA PHE A 719 -14.18 42.89 16.06
C PHE A 719 -14.82 43.91 17.02
N GLY A 720 -15.04 45.14 16.58
CA GLY A 720 -15.48 46.22 17.46
C GLY A 720 -14.41 46.67 18.47
N ILE A 721 -13.14 46.33 18.22
CA ILE A 721 -12.02 46.61 19.13
C ILE A 721 -11.27 47.86 18.67
N GLN A 722 -10.95 48.76 19.61
CA GLN A 722 -9.93 49.78 19.39
C GLN A 722 -8.54 49.17 19.60
N VAL A 723 -7.64 49.37 18.65
CA VAL A 723 -6.26 48.88 18.77
C VAL A 723 -5.47 49.78 19.71
N HIS A 724 -4.43 49.21 20.32
CA HIS A 724 -3.41 49.96 21.01
C HIS A 724 -2.15 50.03 20.13
N ALA A 725 -1.89 51.20 19.55
CA ALA A 725 -0.67 51.46 18.79
C ALA A 725 0.42 51.98 19.74
N GLN A 726 1.50 51.22 19.88
CA GLN A 726 2.65 51.58 20.70
C GLN A 726 3.90 51.73 19.81
N PRO A 727 4.49 52.93 19.71
CA PRO A 727 5.76 53.13 19.01
C PRO A 727 6.89 52.39 19.71
N ASN A 728 7.70 51.67 18.95
CA ASN A 728 8.93 51.02 19.39
C ASN A 728 10.10 51.48 18.50
N ALA A 729 11.33 51.12 18.85
CA ALA A 729 12.49 51.46 18.05
C ALA A 729 12.44 50.75 16.68
N GLY A 730 12.08 51.52 15.63
CA GLY A 730 12.05 51.08 14.23
C GLY A 730 10.76 50.42 13.76
N TYR A 731 9.72 50.33 14.60
CA TYR A 731 8.40 49.80 14.23
C TYR A 731 7.31 50.25 15.22
N VAL A 732 6.05 50.23 14.80
CA VAL A 732 4.87 50.43 15.65
C VAL A 732 4.22 49.07 15.92
N SER A 733 3.95 48.74 17.18
CA SER A 733 3.17 47.55 17.52
C SER A 733 1.70 47.91 17.63
N VAL A 734 0.86 47.27 16.82
CA VAL A 734 -0.60 47.40 16.83
C VAL A 734 -1.19 46.20 17.57
N GLU A 735 -1.78 46.45 18.74
CA GLU A 735 -2.24 45.39 19.65
C GLU A 735 -3.77 45.37 19.78
N LEU A 736 -4.37 44.20 19.59
CA LEU A 736 -5.79 43.95 19.78
C LEU A 736 -5.97 43.15 21.06
N HIS A 737 -6.31 43.81 22.16
CA HIS A 737 -6.41 43.20 23.48
C HIS A 737 -7.77 42.52 23.71
N SER A 738 -7.84 41.22 23.51
CA SER A 738 -8.95 40.38 23.97
C SER A 738 -8.51 38.92 24.08
N VAL A 739 -8.83 38.29 25.21
CA VAL A 739 -8.59 36.85 25.41
C VAL A 739 -9.54 36.05 24.52
N ARG A 740 -10.82 36.46 24.47
CA ARG A 740 -11.82 35.81 23.62
C ARG A 740 -11.46 35.88 22.13
N LEU A 741 -10.91 37.01 21.66
CA LEU A 741 -10.42 37.12 20.29
C LEU A 741 -9.23 36.17 20.05
N ALA A 742 -8.28 36.09 20.98
CA ALA A 742 -7.14 35.19 20.86
C ALA A 742 -7.58 33.71 20.79
N GLU A 743 -8.54 33.30 21.63
CA GLU A 743 -9.14 31.96 21.60
C GLU A 743 -9.86 31.68 20.28
N TRP A 744 -10.69 32.62 19.82
CA TRP A 744 -11.39 32.49 18.54
C TRP A 744 -10.42 32.42 17.36
N TRP A 745 -9.35 33.21 17.37
CA TRP A 745 -8.31 33.21 16.35
C TRP A 745 -7.59 31.86 16.26
N GLN A 746 -7.31 31.24 17.42
CA GLN A 746 -6.79 29.87 17.48
C GLN A 746 -7.81 28.86 16.94
N ALA A 747 -9.07 28.97 17.36
CA ALA A 747 -10.14 28.08 16.92
C ALA A 747 -10.38 28.12 15.40
N CYS A 748 -10.20 29.29 14.78
CA CYS A 748 -10.27 29.45 13.33
C CYS A 748 -9.04 28.90 12.57
N GLY A 749 -7.98 28.48 13.28
CA GLY A 749 -6.73 28.01 12.66
C GLY A 749 -5.85 29.13 12.09
N PHE A 750 -6.05 30.38 12.53
CA PHE A 750 -5.30 31.55 12.07
C PHE A 750 -3.99 31.78 12.84
N ALA A 751 -3.77 31.07 13.95
CA ALA A 751 -2.53 31.15 14.71
C ALA A 751 -1.39 30.43 13.96
N LYS A 752 -0.18 31.02 13.94
CA LYS A 752 1.03 30.36 13.41
C LYS A 752 1.27 29.04 14.16
N ARG A 753 1.65 27.99 13.44
CA ARG A 753 1.78 26.63 13.97
C ARG A 753 3.05 26.47 14.82
N ARG A 754 3.02 25.55 15.78
CA ARG A 754 4.24 25.16 16.50
C ARG A 754 5.11 24.31 15.57
N PRO A 755 6.44 24.51 15.56
CA PRO A 755 7.35 23.69 14.74
C PRO A 755 7.47 22.24 15.23
N HIS A 756 7.20 21.98 16.51
CA HIS A 756 7.20 20.65 17.13
C HIS A 756 6.35 20.68 18.42
N GLU A 757 5.97 19.51 18.90
CA GLU A 757 5.23 19.34 20.15
C GLU A 757 6.11 19.81 21.34
N GLY A 758 5.53 20.58 22.27
CA GLY A 758 6.27 21.17 23.39
C GLY A 758 7.04 22.47 23.09
N HIS A 759 7.00 23.01 21.86
CA HIS A 759 7.68 24.27 21.54
C HIS A 759 7.22 25.45 22.42
N VAL A 760 8.19 26.08 23.09
CA VAL A 760 8.04 27.33 23.85
C VAL A 760 9.05 28.36 23.33
N GLY A 761 8.62 29.59 23.06
CA GLY A 761 9.50 30.68 22.61
C GLY A 761 9.19 31.22 21.20
N LYS A 762 10.22 31.68 20.48
CA LYS A 762 10.11 32.21 19.11
C LYS A 762 10.29 31.10 18.06
N GLY A 763 9.77 31.29 16.86
CA GLY A 763 9.98 30.35 15.73
C GLY A 763 8.74 29.58 15.27
N TYR A 764 7.55 30.10 15.58
CA TYR A 764 6.29 29.61 15.01
C TYR A 764 6.30 29.64 13.49
N VAL A 765 5.60 28.69 12.89
CA VAL A 765 5.60 28.43 11.44
C VAL A 765 4.35 29.05 10.82
N PRO A 766 4.48 30.06 9.93
CA PRO A 766 3.34 30.58 9.17
C PRO A 766 2.87 29.57 8.13
N HIS A 767 1.60 29.67 7.75
CA HIS A 767 0.93 28.83 6.75
C HIS A 767 -0.24 29.61 6.15
N VAL A 768 -0.74 29.21 4.98
CA VAL A 768 -2.02 29.68 4.46
C VAL A 768 -3.14 28.89 5.16
N PRO A 769 -4.04 29.53 5.93
CA PRO A 769 -5.10 28.81 6.63
C PRO A 769 -6.07 28.10 5.69
N ASP A 770 -6.60 26.96 6.13
CA ASP A 770 -7.58 26.17 5.37
C ASP A 770 -8.84 26.99 5.07
N ALA A 771 -9.26 27.90 5.97
CA ALA A 771 -10.40 28.77 5.72
C ALA A 771 -10.17 29.79 4.57
N VAL A 772 -8.92 30.15 4.29
CA VAL A 772 -8.57 30.94 3.10
C VAL A 772 -8.66 30.03 1.89
N LEU A 773 -7.97 28.88 1.91
CA LEU A 773 -7.88 27.92 0.82
C LEU A 773 -9.23 27.33 0.37
N HIS A 774 -10.12 27.03 1.32
CA HIS A 774 -11.44 26.46 1.06
C HIS A 774 -12.45 27.50 0.53
N SER A 775 -12.10 28.80 0.53
CA SER A 775 -12.98 29.84 0.00
C SER A 775 -13.16 29.74 -1.51
N ASN A 776 -12.17 29.21 -2.23
CA ASN A 776 -12.17 29.15 -3.68
C ASN A 776 -12.51 30.50 -4.35
N ASP A 777 -12.24 31.61 -3.64
CA ASP A 777 -12.61 32.96 -4.07
C ASP A 777 -11.33 33.74 -4.39
N PRO A 778 -11.11 34.12 -5.67
CA PRO A 778 -9.97 34.94 -6.06
C PRO A 778 -9.84 36.23 -5.24
N ALA A 779 -10.95 36.81 -4.78
CA ALA A 779 -10.91 38.02 -3.98
C ALA A 779 -10.43 37.76 -2.54
N VAL A 780 -10.79 36.61 -1.94
CA VAL A 780 -10.22 36.16 -0.65
C VAL A 780 -8.71 35.90 -0.78
N TYR A 781 -8.29 35.17 -1.82
CA TYR A 781 -6.86 34.90 -2.05
C TYR A 781 -6.05 36.18 -2.27
N ARG A 782 -6.56 37.11 -3.08
CA ARG A 782 -5.92 38.42 -3.30
C ARG A 782 -5.82 39.22 -2.01
N ALA A 783 -6.87 39.22 -1.19
CA ALA A 783 -6.86 39.96 0.07
C ALA A 783 -5.85 39.36 1.06
N PHE A 784 -5.79 38.04 1.20
CA PHE A 784 -4.76 37.36 1.99
C PHE A 784 -3.34 37.70 1.51
N LEU A 785 -3.09 37.58 0.20
CA LEU A 785 -1.78 37.91 -0.37
C LEU A 785 -1.45 39.39 -0.21
N ARG A 786 -2.42 40.30 -0.34
CA ARG A 786 -2.23 41.73 -0.08
C ARG A 786 -1.72 41.95 1.33
N GLY A 787 -2.43 41.43 2.35
CA GLY A 787 -1.99 41.58 3.74
C GLY A 787 -0.60 40.99 3.98
N LEU A 788 -0.30 39.83 3.39
CA LEU A 788 0.99 39.18 3.52
C LEU A 788 2.14 39.98 2.90
N PHE A 789 1.92 40.54 1.69
CA PHE A 789 2.90 41.39 1.02
C PHE A 789 3.01 42.78 1.64
N GLU A 790 1.95 43.30 2.27
CA GLU A 790 2.02 44.55 3.03
C GLU A 790 2.91 44.40 4.28
N ALA A 791 2.91 43.22 4.90
CA ALA A 791 3.77 42.92 6.04
C ALA A 791 5.24 42.68 5.62
N ASP A 792 5.46 41.69 4.76
CA ASP A 792 6.81 41.15 4.48
C ASP A 792 7.27 41.33 3.01
N GLY A 793 6.49 42.06 2.21
CA GLY A 793 6.78 42.29 0.81
C GLY A 793 7.76 43.43 0.58
N THR A 794 8.50 43.34 -0.52
CA THR A 794 9.42 44.39 -0.96
C THR A 794 9.52 44.39 -2.48
N VAL A 795 9.87 45.52 -3.08
CA VAL A 795 10.13 45.59 -4.52
C VAL A 795 11.62 45.42 -4.76
N THR A 796 12.01 44.27 -5.29
CA THR A 796 13.41 43.99 -5.65
C THR A 796 13.58 44.07 -7.17
N ALA A 797 14.45 44.97 -7.64
CA ALA A 797 14.75 45.15 -9.07
C ALA A 797 13.50 45.39 -9.95
N GLY A 798 12.51 46.13 -9.42
CA GLY A 798 11.28 46.48 -10.13
C GLY A 798 10.18 45.42 -10.09
N TYR A 799 10.41 44.28 -9.42
CA TYR A 799 9.41 43.22 -9.23
C TYR A 799 8.97 43.15 -7.77
N PRO A 800 7.66 43.01 -7.49
CA PRO A 800 7.18 42.62 -6.17
C PRO A 800 7.84 41.31 -5.77
N SER A 801 8.33 41.24 -4.55
CA SER A 801 9.00 40.07 -3.99
C SER A 801 8.60 39.90 -2.54
N TRP A 802 8.48 38.66 -2.12
CA TRP A 802 8.13 38.34 -0.74
C TRP A 802 9.04 37.24 -0.23
N THR A 803 9.47 37.36 1.01
CA THR A 803 10.51 36.49 1.57
C THR A 803 10.03 35.81 2.84
N THR A 804 10.34 34.53 3.00
CA THR A 804 10.07 33.79 4.23
C THR A 804 11.22 32.85 4.58
N ALA A 805 11.44 32.62 5.87
CA ALA A 805 12.37 31.61 6.35
C ALA A 805 11.81 30.17 6.24
N LYS A 806 10.55 29.99 5.81
CA LYS A 806 9.88 28.69 5.71
C LYS A 806 9.57 28.32 4.27
N ALA A 807 10.30 27.34 3.76
CA ALA A 807 10.17 26.83 2.40
C ALA A 807 8.74 26.39 2.03
N GLU A 808 8.07 25.68 2.95
CA GLU A 808 6.71 25.17 2.74
C GLU A 808 5.68 26.29 2.60
N PHE A 809 5.83 27.38 3.37
CA PHE A 809 4.94 28.53 3.26
C PHE A 809 5.14 29.26 1.92
N ALA A 810 6.39 29.31 1.42
CA ALA A 810 6.67 29.81 0.08
C ALA A 810 6.00 28.97 -1.02
N ASP A 811 5.97 27.64 -0.89
CA ASP A 811 5.30 26.75 -1.85
C ASP A 811 3.78 27.00 -1.88
N GLU A 812 3.15 27.19 -0.72
CA GLU A 812 1.73 27.54 -0.62
C GLU A 812 1.42 28.89 -1.27
N VAL A 813 2.21 29.93 -0.98
CA VAL A 813 2.07 31.27 -1.56
C VAL A 813 2.28 31.25 -3.07
N GLN A 814 3.28 30.51 -3.56
CA GLN A 814 3.53 30.33 -5.00
C GLN A 814 2.33 29.68 -5.69
N THR A 815 1.67 28.74 -5.02
CA THR A 815 0.47 28.05 -5.50
C THR A 815 -0.75 28.98 -5.55
N LEU A 816 -0.97 29.83 -4.52
CA LEU A 816 -2.06 30.83 -4.54
C LEU A 816 -1.87 31.85 -5.66
N LEU A 817 -0.63 32.33 -5.85
CA LEU A 817 -0.29 33.25 -6.94
C LEU A 817 -0.54 32.60 -8.31
N LEU A 818 -0.13 31.34 -8.49
CA LEU A 818 -0.42 30.57 -9.70
C LEU A 818 -1.92 30.41 -9.94
N ALA A 819 -2.70 30.14 -8.88
CA ALA A 819 -4.15 30.03 -8.96
C ALA A 819 -4.82 31.33 -9.43
N LEU A 820 -4.25 32.48 -9.05
CA LEU A 820 -4.67 33.81 -9.51
C LEU A 820 -4.16 34.18 -10.91
N GLY A 821 -3.40 33.30 -11.56
CA GLY A 821 -2.82 33.51 -12.89
C GLY A 821 -1.42 34.12 -12.90
N PHE A 822 -0.77 34.28 -11.74
CA PHE A 822 0.59 34.80 -11.65
C PHE A 822 1.61 33.66 -11.63
N VAL A 823 2.35 33.49 -12.71
CA VAL A 823 3.45 32.52 -12.78
C VAL A 823 4.71 33.13 -12.16
N THR A 824 5.03 32.72 -10.95
CA THR A 824 6.11 33.29 -10.14
C THR A 824 7.36 32.42 -10.14
N THR A 825 8.45 32.97 -9.64
CA THR A 825 9.72 32.28 -9.44
C THR A 825 10.05 32.20 -7.96
N ARG A 826 10.62 31.07 -7.53
CA ARG A 826 11.13 30.90 -6.18
C ARG A 826 12.65 30.71 -6.21
N SER A 827 13.36 31.48 -5.40
CA SER A 827 14.81 31.37 -5.23
C SER A 827 15.19 31.21 -3.76
N ALA A 828 16.27 30.48 -3.50
CA ALA A 828 16.84 30.37 -2.16
C ALA A 828 17.90 31.47 -1.98
N GLN A 829 17.83 32.20 -0.87
CA GLN A 829 18.82 33.18 -0.46
C GLN A 829 19.30 32.87 0.95
N VAL A 830 20.41 33.45 1.35
CA VAL A 830 20.91 33.39 2.73
C VAL A 830 20.81 34.78 3.30
N SER A 831 20.12 34.91 4.44
CA SER A 831 20.02 36.18 5.17
C SER A 831 21.41 36.65 5.59
N GLY A 832 21.59 37.95 5.85
CA GLY A 832 22.83 38.48 6.42
C GLY A 832 23.22 37.87 7.79
N ARG A 833 22.33 37.07 8.39
CA ARG A 833 22.56 36.31 9.65
C ARG A 833 22.74 34.80 9.42
N GLY A 834 22.90 34.35 8.17
CA GLY A 834 23.17 32.96 7.81
C GLY A 834 21.94 32.05 7.70
N SER A 835 20.72 32.58 7.80
CA SER A 835 19.49 31.78 7.70
C SER A 835 19.05 31.58 6.25
N ALA A 836 18.64 30.37 5.88
CA ALA A 836 18.05 30.12 4.57
C ALA A 836 16.70 30.82 4.43
N LEU A 837 16.52 31.58 3.36
CA LEU A 837 15.33 32.32 2.99
C LEU A 837 14.82 31.82 1.65
N SER A 838 13.50 31.72 1.52
CA SER A 838 12.81 31.50 0.24
C SER A 838 12.22 32.83 -0.22
N VAL A 839 12.62 33.27 -1.41
CA VAL A 839 12.15 34.51 -2.03
C VAL A 839 11.25 34.15 -3.20
N VAL A 840 9.98 34.56 -3.13
CA VAL A 840 9.00 34.47 -4.22
C VAL A 840 9.01 35.80 -4.97
N ARG A 841 9.10 35.75 -6.30
CA ARG A 841 9.08 36.91 -7.21
C ARG A 841 8.11 36.71 -8.36
#